data_AF-A0AAW0KH15-F1
#
_entry.id   AF-A0AAW0KH15-F1
#
_cell.length_a   1.000
_cell.length_b   1.000
_cell.length_c   1.000
_cell.angle_alpha   90.00
_cell.angle_beta   90.00
_cell.angle_gamma   90.00
#
_symmetry.space_group_name_H-M   'P 1'
#
loop_
_entity.id
_entity.type
_entity.pdbx_description
1 polymer ?
#
loop_
_entity_poly.entity_id
_entity_poly.type
_entity_poly.pdbx_seq_one_letter_code
_entity_poly.pdbx_strand_id
1 'polypeptide(L)'
;MMGVNFSGVGADWLQAVNTLPSLLELHLSSCELESLPLSLPFVNFTSLSVLDLSGDQFNSSIPQWLFNLTSLRKLDLGGNALQGTIPYDFVNLRNIEDLDLGGNQINGQLPSFFGFFGKLKTLDLSMNNFSGSIDSFLGVITEAHLMNLTRLEGFAITTDKNQSLIFNVTYDWVPPFKLKDLDLESCLIGSKFPIWLQVQTELTYVILSNVGISGAIPEDWFSKISSQLTHLDLSKNQISGKFPQHLVFPNVSYFDISHNRFKGPIPLCFKNVAQLYLESNLFSSSIPSNIGDLMPNLQELDLSKNHIFGTIPLSIPKIEMLEILSLGKNQLSGELPHHWNDSKFLMAVDIANNNLSGKIPNSMCFLNSLEVLVLSNNNLYGEIPSSLRNCSLWSIDLGGNYLSGNLPSWIGSHVLMLCLRSNLFSGIIPRQWCNLPSLHILDLAQNNLYGGIPDCLDNLTALIYGYNNSYFGVQEYQEETILVTKGQELLYGRILEFVSSIDLSGNHLTGEIPNELSRLIKLGTVNLSINHLTGNIPQSIGNLRWLESLYLSKNSLSGPIPKSLSYLTFLAHLNLSFNNLVGKIPYGNQLQTLNDASIYKGNPSLCGSPLPTKCPGDETFDGPTITSGSVDDKQDGDDYERLWFYVSIGLGFVVGFWSVCCTLLVKKSWRHWYFQFCDDIKDRISLIIALKVVHLKRKFGLEKN
;
A
#
# COMPACT_ATOMS: atom_id res chain seq x y z
N MET A 1 -27.39 2.11 -13.03
CA MET A 1 -27.84 3.07 -14.08
C MET A 1 -27.46 4.44 -13.56
N MET A 2 -26.81 5.30 -14.36
CA MET A 2 -26.55 6.68 -13.91
C MET A 2 -27.89 7.41 -13.76
N GLY A 3 -28.09 8.07 -12.62
CA GLY A 3 -29.29 8.84 -12.33
C GLY A 3 -29.44 10.04 -13.26
N VAL A 4 -30.58 10.74 -13.15
CA VAL A 4 -30.77 12.00 -13.88
C VAL A 4 -29.89 13.06 -13.23
N ASN A 5 -29.06 13.75 -14.02
CA ASN A 5 -28.14 14.78 -13.51
C ASN A 5 -28.90 16.01 -13.00
N PHE A 6 -28.72 16.32 -11.71
CA PHE A 6 -29.31 17.45 -10.98
C PHE A 6 -28.25 18.40 -10.37
N SER A 7 -27.01 18.38 -10.86
CA SER A 7 -25.89 19.22 -10.38
C SER A 7 -26.20 20.73 -10.31
N GLY A 8 -27.15 21.23 -11.11
CA GLY A 8 -27.57 22.64 -11.12
C GLY A 8 -28.80 23.00 -10.26
N VAL A 9 -29.46 22.04 -9.61
CA VAL A 9 -30.74 22.27 -8.89
C VAL A 9 -30.54 22.90 -7.51
N GLY A 10 -29.35 22.81 -6.93
CA GLY A 10 -29.07 23.34 -5.59
C GLY A 10 -30.00 22.74 -4.53
N ALA A 11 -30.45 23.56 -3.57
CA ALA A 11 -31.31 23.13 -2.46
C ALA A 11 -32.81 23.01 -2.83
N ASP A 12 -33.20 23.39 -4.05
CA ASP A 12 -34.61 23.58 -4.41
C ASP A 12 -35.38 22.26 -4.57
N TRP A 13 -34.68 21.16 -4.81
CA TRP A 13 -35.29 19.82 -4.90
C TRP A 13 -36.07 19.47 -3.62
N LEU A 14 -35.54 19.84 -2.44
CA LEU A 14 -36.17 19.53 -1.16
C LEU A 14 -37.46 20.33 -0.98
N GLN A 15 -37.51 21.58 -1.48
CA GLN A 15 -38.74 22.37 -1.46
C GLN A 15 -39.82 21.76 -2.36
N ALA A 16 -39.43 21.28 -3.55
CA ALA A 16 -40.35 20.61 -4.47
C ALA A 16 -40.93 19.33 -3.84
N VAL A 17 -40.08 18.49 -3.25
CA VAL A 17 -40.49 17.31 -2.49
C VAL A 17 -41.43 17.67 -1.34
N ASN A 18 -41.19 18.80 -0.66
CA ASN A 18 -42.04 19.27 0.44
C ASN A 18 -43.46 19.71 0.03
N THR A 19 -43.75 19.79 -1.27
CA THR A 19 -45.11 20.01 -1.77
C THR A 19 -45.94 18.73 -1.92
N LEU A 20 -45.33 17.54 -1.68
CA LEU A 20 -45.92 16.22 -1.95
C LEU A 20 -46.21 15.44 -0.65
N PRO A 21 -47.32 15.72 0.08
CA PRO A 21 -47.59 15.10 1.37
C PRO A 21 -47.88 13.58 1.32
N SER A 22 -48.32 13.09 0.17
CA SER A 22 -48.62 11.68 -0.08
C SER A 22 -47.43 10.91 -0.68
N LEU A 23 -46.24 11.51 -0.79
CA LEU A 23 -45.07 10.85 -1.33
C LEU A 23 -44.69 9.66 -0.44
N LEU A 24 -44.53 8.48 -1.05
CA LEU A 24 -44.18 7.24 -0.34
C LEU A 24 -42.73 6.84 -0.57
N GLU A 25 -42.21 7.06 -1.76
CA GLU A 25 -40.84 6.69 -2.13
C GLU A 25 -40.17 7.82 -2.89
N LEU A 26 -38.92 8.10 -2.54
CA LEU A 26 -38.07 9.04 -3.23
C LEU A 26 -36.72 8.37 -3.50
N HIS A 27 -36.37 8.26 -4.78
CA HIS A 27 -35.11 7.68 -5.24
C HIS A 27 -34.40 8.73 -6.10
N LEU A 28 -33.31 9.29 -5.57
CA LEU A 28 -32.46 10.28 -6.23
C LEU A 28 -30.99 9.81 -6.21
N SER A 29 -30.74 8.51 -6.28
CA SER A 29 -29.39 7.98 -6.26
C SER A 29 -28.59 8.31 -7.52
N SER A 30 -27.32 8.63 -7.34
CA SER A 30 -26.37 8.98 -8.40
C SER A 30 -26.89 10.10 -9.31
N CYS A 31 -27.47 11.13 -8.69
CA CYS A 31 -28.07 12.28 -9.36
C CYS A 31 -27.14 13.51 -9.42
N GLU A 32 -25.92 13.41 -8.89
CA GLU A 32 -24.96 14.52 -8.79
C GLU A 32 -25.49 15.69 -7.93
N LEU A 33 -26.30 15.41 -6.91
CA LEU A 33 -26.75 16.45 -5.98
C LEU A 33 -25.60 16.90 -5.07
N GLU A 34 -25.33 18.20 -5.04
CA GLU A 34 -24.22 18.77 -4.24
C GLU A 34 -24.66 19.21 -2.82
N SER A 35 -25.94 19.58 -2.65
CA SER A 35 -26.42 20.19 -1.40
C SER A 35 -27.55 19.39 -0.75
N LEU A 36 -27.33 19.02 0.52
CA LEU A 36 -28.34 18.46 1.42
C LEU A 36 -28.68 19.51 2.49
N PRO A 37 -29.83 20.21 2.39
CA PRO A 37 -30.17 21.28 3.31
C PRO A 37 -30.25 20.78 4.76
N LEU A 38 -29.57 21.47 5.70
CA LEU A 38 -29.50 21.03 7.10
C LEU A 38 -30.80 21.23 7.90
N SER A 39 -31.66 22.14 7.46
CA SER A 39 -32.92 22.48 8.12
C SER A 39 -34.06 22.65 7.14
N LEU A 40 -35.24 22.19 7.51
CA LEU A 40 -36.49 22.46 6.81
C LEU A 40 -37.53 22.94 7.84
N PRO A 41 -38.13 24.13 7.70
CA PRO A 41 -39.01 24.72 8.74
C PRO A 41 -40.22 23.84 9.09
N PHE A 42 -40.77 23.15 8.11
CA PHE A 42 -41.84 22.17 8.27
C PHE A 42 -41.64 21.04 7.26
N VAL A 43 -41.87 19.80 7.70
CA VAL A 43 -41.76 18.60 6.86
C VAL A 43 -43.18 18.13 6.55
N ASN A 44 -43.58 18.17 5.27
CA ASN A 44 -44.94 17.88 4.82
C ASN A 44 -45.08 16.46 4.24
N PHE A 45 -43.98 15.83 3.84
CA PHE A 45 -43.93 14.51 3.20
C PHE A 45 -43.69 13.39 4.23
N THR A 46 -44.36 13.45 5.38
CA THR A 46 -44.16 12.50 6.50
C THR A 46 -44.67 11.08 6.20
N SER A 47 -45.36 10.88 5.08
CA SER A 47 -45.80 9.57 4.57
C SER A 47 -44.64 8.76 3.95
N LEU A 48 -43.47 9.38 3.75
CA LEU A 48 -42.34 8.77 3.08
C LEU A 48 -41.88 7.49 3.82
N SER A 49 -41.81 6.39 3.08
CA SER A 49 -41.38 5.07 3.52
C SER A 49 -40.01 4.69 2.97
N VAL A 50 -39.60 5.22 1.82
CA VAL A 50 -38.29 4.95 1.21
C VAL A 50 -37.65 6.27 0.82
N LEU A 51 -36.42 6.48 1.27
CA LEU A 51 -35.57 7.59 0.86
C LEU A 51 -34.21 7.04 0.44
N ASP A 52 -33.88 7.17 -0.83
CA ASP A 52 -32.58 6.85 -1.41
C ASP A 52 -31.95 8.11 -2.00
N LEU A 53 -30.84 8.54 -1.39
CA LEU A 53 -30.02 9.69 -1.75
C LEU A 53 -28.54 9.26 -1.90
N SER A 54 -28.30 8.02 -2.29
CA SER A 54 -26.97 7.41 -2.36
C SER A 54 -26.18 7.81 -3.60
N GLY A 55 -24.85 7.81 -3.53
CA GLY A 55 -23.97 8.09 -4.67
C GLY A 55 -24.04 9.53 -5.17
N ASP A 56 -24.40 10.48 -4.31
CA ASP A 56 -24.40 11.92 -4.57
C ASP A 56 -23.12 12.59 -4.02
N GLN A 57 -23.06 13.92 -3.98
CA GLN A 57 -21.88 14.69 -3.55
C GLN A 57 -22.10 15.43 -2.23
N PHE A 58 -22.95 14.92 -1.35
CA PHE A 58 -23.29 15.63 -0.11
C PHE A 58 -22.10 15.71 0.85
N ASN A 59 -21.59 16.91 1.07
CA ASN A 59 -20.49 17.20 2.00
C ASN A 59 -20.99 17.97 3.24
N SER A 60 -21.89 17.35 4.01
CA SER A 60 -22.56 17.97 5.16
C SER A 60 -22.83 16.96 6.27
N SER A 61 -23.36 17.40 7.41
CA SER A 61 -23.85 16.47 8.44
C SER A 61 -25.25 15.96 8.11
N ILE A 62 -25.62 14.80 8.67
CA ILE A 62 -26.99 14.25 8.55
C ILE A 62 -28.01 15.29 9.05
N PRO A 63 -28.99 15.70 8.23
CA PRO A 63 -29.85 16.84 8.52
C PRO A 63 -30.98 16.51 9.50
N GLN A 64 -31.39 17.50 10.30
CA GLN A 64 -32.36 17.31 11.39
C GLN A 64 -33.79 17.01 10.92
N TRP A 65 -34.19 17.51 9.75
CA TRP A 65 -35.54 17.26 9.22
C TRP A 65 -35.80 15.78 8.90
N LEU A 66 -34.74 15.00 8.66
CA LEU A 66 -34.82 13.58 8.36
C LEU A 66 -35.51 12.80 9.48
N PHE A 67 -35.27 13.20 10.73
CA PHE A 67 -35.76 12.52 11.92
C PHE A 67 -37.28 12.72 12.16
N ASN A 68 -37.92 13.61 11.40
CA ASN A 68 -39.38 13.78 11.40
C ASN A 68 -40.10 12.78 10.49
N LEU A 69 -39.36 12.01 9.66
CA LEU A 69 -39.93 11.04 8.73
C LEU A 69 -40.12 9.67 9.40
N THR A 70 -40.95 9.63 10.44
CA THR A 70 -41.14 8.43 11.29
C THR A 70 -41.75 7.22 10.57
N SER A 71 -42.27 7.41 9.36
CA SER A 71 -42.81 6.36 8.49
C SER A 71 -41.72 5.62 7.70
N LEU A 72 -40.48 6.11 7.69
CA LEU A 72 -39.38 5.52 6.92
C LEU A 72 -39.14 4.06 7.32
N ARG A 73 -39.01 3.23 6.29
CA ARG A 73 -38.62 1.82 6.34
C ARG A 73 -37.27 1.58 5.68
N LYS A 74 -36.94 2.31 4.61
CA LYS A 74 -35.61 2.29 4.00
C LYS A 74 -35.04 3.71 3.95
N LEU A 75 -33.80 3.85 4.43
CA LEU A 75 -33.00 5.06 4.33
C LEU A 75 -31.63 4.69 3.79
N ASP A 76 -31.29 5.26 2.64
CA ASP A 76 -30.02 5.04 1.96
C ASP A 76 -29.34 6.38 1.70
N LEU A 77 -28.23 6.61 2.38
CA LEU A 77 -27.36 7.79 2.24
C LEU A 77 -25.94 7.38 1.82
N GLY A 78 -25.78 6.14 1.33
CA GLY A 78 -24.46 5.55 1.06
C GLY A 78 -23.69 6.28 -0.05
N GLY A 79 -22.36 6.16 -0.06
CA GLY A 79 -21.51 6.68 -1.14
C GLY A 79 -21.56 8.21 -1.31
N ASN A 80 -21.53 8.95 -0.21
CA ASN A 80 -21.53 10.41 -0.18
C ASN A 80 -20.28 10.93 0.57
N ALA A 81 -20.23 12.22 0.91
CA ALA A 81 -19.18 12.82 1.76
C ALA A 81 -19.74 13.31 3.11
N LEU A 82 -20.75 12.61 3.67
CA LEU A 82 -21.40 13.04 4.91
C LEU A 82 -20.42 12.96 6.09
N GLN A 83 -20.40 14.01 6.92
CA GLN A 83 -19.43 14.17 8.01
C GLN A 83 -20.10 14.40 9.38
N GLY A 84 -19.31 14.26 10.45
CA GLY A 84 -19.77 14.43 11.83
C GLY A 84 -20.31 13.13 12.44
N THR A 85 -21.00 13.23 13.57
CA THR A 85 -21.50 12.08 14.34
C THR A 85 -22.94 11.72 13.99
N ILE A 86 -23.34 10.47 14.20
CA ILE A 86 -24.75 10.05 14.09
C ILE A 86 -25.56 10.71 15.23
N PRO A 87 -26.55 11.59 14.93
CA PRO A 87 -27.32 12.30 15.95
C PRO A 87 -28.22 11.38 16.78
N TYR A 88 -28.51 11.76 18.04
CA TYR A 88 -29.41 10.98 18.90
C TYR A 88 -30.85 10.89 18.36
N ASP A 89 -31.30 11.92 17.64
CA ASP A 89 -32.66 12.01 17.07
C ASP A 89 -32.98 10.89 16.07
N PHE A 90 -31.97 10.17 15.58
CA PHE A 90 -32.14 8.96 14.76
C PHE A 90 -33.06 7.92 15.42
N VAL A 91 -33.12 7.90 16.75
CA VAL A 91 -34.00 7.03 17.54
C VAL A 91 -35.50 7.17 17.20
N ASN A 92 -35.89 8.28 16.56
CA ASN A 92 -37.27 8.53 16.13
C ASN A 92 -37.69 7.64 14.95
N LEU A 93 -36.74 7.12 14.16
CA LEU A 93 -36.99 6.33 12.95
C LEU A 93 -37.26 4.85 13.26
N ARG A 94 -38.22 4.56 14.16
CA ARG A 94 -38.48 3.22 14.71
C ARG A 94 -39.02 2.19 13.69
N ASN A 95 -39.42 2.64 12.51
CA ASN A 95 -39.93 1.78 11.44
C ASN A 95 -38.87 1.31 10.45
N ILE A 96 -37.63 1.77 10.59
CA ILE A 96 -36.53 1.38 9.68
C ILE A 96 -36.34 -0.13 9.71
N GLU A 97 -36.24 -0.68 8.50
CA GLU A 97 -35.87 -2.04 8.16
C GLU A 97 -34.51 -2.07 7.47
N ASP A 98 -34.23 -1.12 6.58
CA ASP A 98 -32.98 -1.08 5.82
C ASP A 98 -32.32 0.29 6.02
N LEU A 99 -31.10 0.30 6.54
CA LEU A 99 -30.33 1.52 6.77
C LEU A 99 -28.92 1.40 6.20
N ASP A 100 -28.62 2.25 5.24
CA ASP A 100 -27.30 2.35 4.62
C ASP A 100 -26.72 3.77 4.83
N LEU A 101 -25.60 3.83 5.54
CA LEU A 101 -24.77 5.02 5.72
C LEU A 101 -23.34 4.77 5.21
N GLY A 102 -23.12 3.69 4.45
CA GLY A 102 -21.82 3.23 4.00
C GLY A 102 -21.10 4.24 3.11
N GLY A 103 -19.77 4.20 3.05
CA GLY A 103 -19.00 5.05 2.13
C GLY A 103 -19.19 6.55 2.37
N ASN A 104 -18.99 6.99 3.62
CA ASN A 104 -19.11 8.38 4.05
C ASN A 104 -17.92 8.78 4.95
N GLN A 105 -17.93 9.98 5.54
CA GLN A 105 -16.92 10.48 6.48
C GLN A 105 -17.47 10.61 7.91
N ILE A 106 -18.49 9.81 8.25
CA ILE A 106 -19.12 9.81 9.58
C ILE A 106 -18.10 9.35 10.61
N ASN A 107 -18.06 10.02 11.75
CA ASN A 107 -17.07 9.81 12.80
C ASN A 107 -17.69 9.76 14.20
N GLY A 108 -16.83 9.61 15.20
CA GLY A 108 -17.23 9.45 16.59
C GLY A 108 -17.68 8.03 16.92
N GLN A 109 -18.34 7.89 18.07
CA GLN A 109 -18.76 6.59 18.59
C GLN A 109 -20.07 6.13 17.94
N LEU A 110 -20.17 4.82 17.72
CA LEU A 110 -21.44 4.19 17.36
C LEU A 110 -22.44 4.35 18.52
N PRO A 111 -23.61 4.98 18.33
CA PRO A 111 -24.57 5.15 19.42
C PRO A 111 -25.29 3.85 19.81
N SER A 112 -25.48 3.62 21.12
CA SER A 112 -26.18 2.41 21.60
C SER A 112 -27.67 2.35 21.26
N PHE A 113 -28.29 3.46 20.81
CA PHE A 113 -29.69 3.46 20.41
C PHE A 113 -29.97 2.59 19.18
N PHE A 114 -28.96 2.19 18.41
CA PHE A 114 -29.13 1.21 17.33
C PHE A 114 -29.82 -0.05 17.83
N GLY A 115 -29.57 -0.45 19.08
CA GLY A 115 -30.23 -1.56 19.73
C GLY A 115 -31.74 -1.35 19.98
N PHE A 116 -32.34 -0.24 19.56
CA PHE A 116 -33.79 0.00 19.64
C PHE A 116 -34.53 -0.23 18.32
N PHE A 117 -33.83 -0.46 17.20
CA PHE A 117 -34.46 -0.69 15.89
C PHE A 117 -34.87 -2.16 15.70
N GLY A 118 -35.86 -2.64 16.46
CA GLY A 118 -36.28 -4.05 16.40
C GLY A 118 -36.86 -4.53 15.06
N LYS A 119 -37.10 -3.61 14.11
CA LYS A 119 -37.55 -3.94 12.74
C LYS A 119 -36.40 -4.08 11.74
N LEU A 120 -35.19 -3.66 12.11
CA LEU A 120 -34.00 -3.60 11.26
C LEU A 120 -33.63 -5.00 10.73
N LYS A 121 -33.38 -5.06 9.43
CA LYS A 121 -32.95 -6.21 8.65
C LYS A 121 -31.55 -6.00 8.10
N THR A 122 -31.24 -4.82 7.58
CA THR A 122 -29.90 -4.50 7.09
C THR A 122 -29.39 -3.23 7.73
N LEU A 123 -28.14 -3.28 8.16
CA LEU A 123 -27.41 -2.14 8.70
C LEU A 123 -26.03 -2.08 8.07
N ASP A 124 -25.84 -1.10 7.19
CA ASP A 124 -24.55 -0.81 6.57
C ASP A 124 -23.97 0.50 7.14
N LEU A 125 -22.83 0.35 7.80
CA LEU A 125 -22.01 1.41 8.38
C LEU A 125 -20.58 1.34 7.83
N SER A 126 -20.37 0.62 6.74
CA SER A 126 -19.06 0.39 6.13
C SER A 126 -18.42 1.69 5.66
N MET A 127 -17.10 1.67 5.48
CA MET A 127 -16.31 2.74 4.87
C MET A 127 -16.59 4.11 5.50
N ASN A 128 -16.55 4.17 6.84
CA ASN A 128 -16.68 5.38 7.64
C ASN A 128 -15.50 5.50 8.62
N ASN A 129 -15.40 6.62 9.34
CA ASN A 129 -14.29 6.96 10.24
C ASN A 129 -14.69 6.83 11.71
N PHE A 130 -15.49 5.79 12.03
CA PHE A 130 -15.91 5.52 13.41
C PHE A 130 -14.68 5.31 14.30
N SER A 131 -14.70 5.94 15.47
CA SER A 131 -13.61 5.91 16.43
C SER A 131 -14.14 6.04 17.84
N GLY A 132 -13.26 5.90 18.83
CA GLY A 132 -13.69 5.98 20.23
C GLY A 132 -13.95 7.38 20.74
N SER A 133 -14.28 7.48 22.03
CA SER A 133 -14.46 8.77 22.69
C SER A 133 -13.14 9.52 22.78
N ILE A 134 -13.19 10.80 23.16
CA ILE A 134 -11.97 11.58 23.46
C ILE A 134 -11.06 10.87 24.47
N ASP A 135 -11.63 10.05 25.36
CA ASP A 135 -10.91 9.29 26.40
C ASP A 135 -10.41 7.91 25.95
N SER A 136 -10.91 7.39 24.82
CA SER A 136 -10.53 6.12 24.22
C SER A 136 -10.35 6.32 22.73
N PHE A 137 -9.13 6.21 22.21
CA PHE A 137 -8.91 6.26 20.75
C PHE A 137 -9.65 5.15 19.98
N LEU A 138 -10.18 4.12 20.68
CA LEU A 138 -10.89 2.97 20.12
C LEU A 138 -12.39 3.04 20.39
N GLY A 139 -13.19 2.84 19.33
CA GLY A 139 -14.65 2.71 19.42
C GLY A 139 -15.03 1.33 19.92
N VAL A 140 -16.05 1.25 20.78
CA VAL A 140 -16.45 -0.01 21.42
C VAL A 140 -17.90 -0.33 21.05
N ILE A 141 -18.08 -1.44 20.34
CA ILE A 141 -19.39 -2.02 20.05
C ILE A 141 -19.68 -3.04 21.15
N THR A 142 -20.79 -2.87 21.84
CA THR A 142 -21.25 -3.73 22.95
C THR A 142 -22.59 -4.37 22.62
N GLU A 143 -23.00 -5.35 23.43
CA GLU A 143 -24.29 -6.05 23.28
C GLU A 143 -25.48 -5.08 23.20
N ALA A 144 -25.43 -3.96 23.94
CA ALA A 144 -26.48 -2.94 23.95
C ALA A 144 -26.79 -2.36 22.55
N HIS A 145 -25.82 -2.35 21.64
CA HIS A 145 -26.00 -1.87 20.27
C HIS A 145 -26.83 -2.82 19.41
N LEU A 146 -26.93 -4.10 19.80
CA LEU A 146 -27.44 -5.17 18.95
C LEU A 146 -28.53 -6.03 19.63
N MET A 147 -28.74 -5.89 20.94
CA MET A 147 -29.53 -6.81 21.76
C MET A 147 -31.02 -6.93 21.41
N ASN A 148 -31.63 -5.98 20.69
CA ASN A 148 -33.04 -6.10 20.25
C ASN A 148 -33.22 -6.22 18.74
N LEU A 149 -32.14 -6.41 17.97
CA LEU A 149 -32.21 -6.46 16.51
C LEU A 149 -32.69 -7.82 15.99
N THR A 150 -33.88 -8.29 16.41
CA THR A 150 -34.36 -9.67 16.20
C THR A 150 -34.58 -10.07 14.73
N ARG A 151 -34.57 -9.11 13.80
CA ARG A 151 -34.80 -9.33 12.36
C ARG A 151 -33.54 -9.09 11.50
N LEU A 152 -32.40 -8.82 12.13
CA LEU A 152 -31.17 -8.47 11.41
C LEU A 152 -30.68 -9.67 10.59
N GLU A 153 -30.50 -9.45 9.29
CA GLU A 153 -30.01 -10.41 8.31
C GLU A 153 -28.69 -9.93 7.69
N GLY A 154 -28.46 -8.61 7.57
CA GLY A 154 -27.23 -8.03 7.03
C GLY A 154 -26.59 -7.05 8.01
N PHE A 155 -25.29 -7.19 8.25
CA PHE A 155 -24.53 -6.25 9.09
C PHE A 155 -23.14 -5.99 8.49
N ALA A 156 -22.87 -4.72 8.15
CA ALA A 156 -21.60 -4.28 7.60
C ALA A 156 -21.01 -3.14 8.43
N ILE A 157 -19.75 -3.28 8.85
CA ILE A 157 -18.97 -2.20 9.45
C ILE A 157 -17.48 -2.36 9.14
N THR A 158 -16.96 -1.38 8.40
CA THR A 158 -15.57 -1.32 7.97
C THR A 158 -15.02 0.07 8.28
N THR A 159 -13.73 0.13 8.62
CA THR A 159 -13.04 1.38 9.03
C THR A 159 -11.79 1.56 8.18
N ASP A 160 -11.57 2.81 7.73
CA ASP A 160 -10.37 3.23 7.00
C ASP A 160 -9.10 3.16 7.86
N LYS A 161 -9.25 3.33 9.17
CA LYS A 161 -8.16 3.22 10.15
C LYS A 161 -8.02 1.80 10.67
N ASN A 162 -6.80 1.27 10.60
CA ASN A 162 -6.45 -0.03 11.15
C ASN A 162 -6.88 -0.15 12.63
N GLN A 163 -7.79 -1.09 12.90
CA GLN A 163 -8.17 -1.52 14.25
C GLN A 163 -8.72 -0.40 15.14
N SER A 164 -9.49 0.53 14.57
CA SER A 164 -10.12 1.64 15.30
C SER A 164 -11.34 1.22 16.15
N LEU A 165 -11.94 0.06 15.84
CA LEU A 165 -13.13 -0.47 16.49
C LEU A 165 -12.85 -1.81 17.20
N ILE A 166 -13.48 -2.00 18.35
CA ILE A 166 -13.48 -3.25 19.12
C ILE A 166 -14.92 -3.70 19.32
N PHE A 167 -15.21 -4.93 18.90
CA PHE A 167 -16.43 -5.65 19.22
C PHE A 167 -16.27 -6.34 20.58
N ASN A 168 -16.70 -5.67 21.64
CA ASN A 168 -16.55 -6.09 23.03
C ASN A 168 -17.87 -6.63 23.59
N VAL A 169 -18.13 -7.90 23.31
CA VAL A 169 -19.26 -8.67 23.85
C VAL A 169 -18.73 -9.86 24.65
N THR A 170 -19.55 -10.43 25.54
CA THR A 170 -19.09 -11.64 26.23
C THR A 170 -18.89 -12.77 25.24
N TYR A 171 -17.90 -13.63 25.49
CA TYR A 171 -17.53 -14.71 24.57
C TYR A 171 -18.69 -15.67 24.27
N ASP A 172 -19.56 -15.87 25.27
CA ASP A 172 -20.73 -16.75 25.28
C ASP A 172 -22.04 -16.06 24.84
N TRP A 173 -21.98 -14.78 24.45
CA TRP A 173 -23.15 -14.05 24.00
C TRP A 173 -23.76 -14.69 22.75
N VAL A 174 -25.09 -14.83 22.77
CA VAL A 174 -25.90 -15.32 21.66
C VAL A 174 -26.82 -14.19 21.19
N PRO A 175 -26.58 -13.60 20.01
CA PRO A 175 -27.42 -12.52 19.49
C PRO A 175 -28.82 -13.03 19.13
N PRO A 176 -29.85 -12.16 19.15
CA PRO A 176 -31.24 -12.53 18.87
C PRO A 176 -31.57 -12.66 17.37
N PHE A 177 -30.55 -12.72 16.50
CA PHE A 177 -30.70 -12.66 15.05
C PHE A 177 -29.85 -13.71 14.33
N LYS A 178 -30.15 -13.91 13.04
CA LYS A 178 -29.46 -14.82 12.13
C LYS A 178 -29.04 -14.06 10.88
N LEU A 179 -27.75 -13.81 10.77
CA LEU A 179 -27.16 -13.12 9.64
C LEU A 179 -27.03 -14.04 8.43
N LYS A 180 -27.26 -13.45 7.27
CA LYS A 180 -26.93 -13.94 5.93
C LYS A 180 -25.71 -13.22 5.38
N ASP A 181 -25.62 -11.91 5.63
CA ASP A 181 -24.52 -11.08 5.16
C ASP A 181 -23.80 -10.47 6.37
N LEU A 182 -22.49 -10.72 6.47
CA LEU A 182 -21.65 -10.18 7.51
C LEU A 182 -20.39 -9.61 6.86
N ASP A 183 -20.17 -8.32 7.04
CA ASP A 183 -18.96 -7.64 6.61
C ASP A 183 -18.33 -6.88 7.77
N LEU A 184 -17.19 -7.37 8.25
CA LEU A 184 -16.36 -6.72 9.25
C LEU A 184 -14.93 -6.61 8.73
N GLU A 185 -14.49 -5.38 8.53
CA GLU A 185 -13.09 -5.11 8.20
C GLU A 185 -12.44 -4.16 9.20
N SER A 186 -11.21 -4.51 9.61
CA SER A 186 -10.41 -3.69 10.53
C SER A 186 -11.12 -3.39 11.87
N CYS A 187 -12.02 -4.29 12.29
CA CYS A 187 -12.73 -4.26 13.57
C CYS A 187 -12.34 -5.46 14.45
N LEU A 188 -11.77 -5.21 15.62
CA LEU A 188 -11.25 -6.27 16.50
C LEU A 188 -12.38 -7.04 17.19
N ILE A 189 -12.52 -8.34 16.90
CA ILE A 189 -13.52 -9.22 17.56
C ILE A 189 -12.91 -10.21 18.56
N GLY A 190 -11.59 -10.19 18.70
CA GLY A 190 -10.84 -11.06 19.61
C GLY A 190 -10.07 -12.18 18.90
N SER A 191 -9.28 -12.93 19.68
CA SER A 191 -8.30 -13.88 19.13
C SER A 191 -8.87 -15.25 18.74
N LYS A 192 -10.11 -15.56 19.14
CA LYS A 192 -10.83 -16.81 18.84
C LYS A 192 -12.09 -16.48 18.06
N PHE A 193 -12.60 -17.45 17.30
CA PHE A 193 -13.95 -17.39 16.75
C PHE A 193 -14.97 -17.35 17.90
N PRO A 194 -15.68 -16.23 18.13
CA PRO A 194 -16.58 -16.07 19.26
C PRO A 194 -17.90 -16.85 19.07
N ILE A 195 -18.63 -17.13 20.16
CA ILE A 195 -19.89 -17.91 20.07
C ILE A 195 -20.94 -17.17 19.23
N TRP A 196 -21.04 -15.85 19.36
CA TRP A 196 -22.00 -15.06 18.58
C TRP A 196 -21.85 -15.26 17.06
N LEU A 197 -20.62 -15.51 16.58
CA LEU A 197 -20.32 -15.81 15.18
C LEU A 197 -20.62 -17.28 14.86
N GLN A 198 -20.22 -18.20 15.74
CA GLN A 198 -20.45 -19.64 15.55
C GLN A 198 -21.94 -20.03 15.54
N VAL A 199 -22.82 -19.21 16.12
CA VAL A 199 -24.28 -19.43 16.04
C VAL A 199 -24.90 -18.89 14.75
N GLN A 200 -24.17 -18.12 13.93
CA GLN A 200 -24.64 -17.65 12.62
C GLN A 200 -24.53 -18.79 11.61
N THR A 201 -25.63 -19.50 11.39
CA THR A 201 -25.70 -20.68 10.52
C THR A 201 -26.37 -20.40 9.17
N GLU A 202 -26.79 -19.15 8.94
CA GLU A 202 -27.49 -18.73 7.71
C GLU A 202 -26.61 -17.85 6.81
N LEU A 203 -25.31 -17.73 7.14
CA LEU A 203 -24.35 -16.91 6.39
C LEU A 203 -24.15 -17.38 4.95
N THR A 204 -24.31 -16.47 4.00
CA THR A 204 -24.06 -16.64 2.57
C THR A 204 -22.91 -15.75 2.09
N TYR A 205 -22.75 -14.56 2.68
CA TYR A 205 -21.69 -13.60 2.38
C TYR A 205 -20.94 -13.26 3.66
N VAL A 206 -19.62 -13.51 3.67
CA VAL A 206 -18.80 -13.29 4.86
C VAL A 206 -17.52 -12.58 4.48
N ILE A 207 -17.32 -11.38 5.04
CA ILE A 207 -16.04 -10.68 5.10
C ILE A 207 -15.69 -10.51 6.57
N LEU A 208 -14.53 -11.02 6.96
CA LEU A 208 -13.92 -10.89 8.28
C LEU A 208 -12.43 -10.56 8.10
N SER A 209 -12.12 -9.43 7.47
CA SER A 209 -10.73 -9.05 7.17
C SER A 209 -10.10 -8.22 8.30
N ASN A 210 -8.87 -8.56 8.72
CA ASN A 210 -8.15 -7.80 9.75
C ASN A 210 -8.92 -7.62 11.09
N VAL A 211 -9.66 -8.65 11.51
CA VAL A 211 -10.50 -8.65 12.73
C VAL A 211 -9.81 -9.22 13.98
N GLY A 212 -8.54 -9.63 13.84
CA GLY A 212 -7.68 -10.04 14.94
C GLY A 212 -7.79 -11.51 15.37
N ILE A 213 -8.51 -12.35 14.61
CA ILE A 213 -8.66 -13.78 14.91
C ILE A 213 -7.31 -14.50 14.68
N SER A 214 -6.98 -15.42 15.59
CA SER A 214 -5.75 -16.23 15.53
C SER A 214 -5.94 -17.73 15.73
N GLY A 215 -7.06 -18.13 16.34
CA GLY A 215 -7.44 -19.53 16.54
C GLY A 215 -7.74 -20.26 15.23
N ALA A 216 -7.78 -21.59 15.27
CA ALA A 216 -8.19 -22.41 14.12
C ALA A 216 -9.70 -22.28 13.84
N ILE A 217 -10.08 -22.48 12.58
CA ILE A 217 -11.48 -22.49 12.15
C ILE A 217 -12.24 -23.60 12.90
N PRO A 218 -13.37 -23.28 13.58
CA PRO A 218 -14.24 -24.29 14.17
C PRO A 218 -14.97 -25.10 13.09
N GLU A 219 -14.55 -26.35 12.89
CA GLU A 219 -15.04 -27.24 11.82
C GLU A 219 -16.56 -27.51 11.91
N ASP A 220 -17.08 -27.71 13.11
CA ASP A 220 -18.53 -27.94 13.35
C ASP A 220 -19.41 -26.76 12.93
N TRP A 221 -18.89 -25.54 13.01
CA TRP A 221 -19.61 -24.35 12.55
C TRP A 221 -19.42 -24.17 11.05
N PHE A 222 -18.18 -24.26 10.57
CA PHE A 222 -17.84 -24.00 9.18
C PHE A 222 -18.52 -24.99 8.22
N SER A 223 -18.70 -26.25 8.65
CA SER A 223 -19.47 -27.27 7.91
C SER A 223 -20.95 -26.94 7.74
N LYS A 224 -21.54 -26.11 8.60
CA LYS A 224 -22.95 -25.69 8.50
C LYS A 224 -23.18 -24.61 7.44
N ILE A 225 -22.15 -23.81 7.15
CA ILE A 225 -22.25 -22.69 6.22
C ILE A 225 -21.59 -22.98 4.87
N SER A 226 -20.66 -23.94 4.77
CA SER A 226 -19.84 -24.16 3.58
C SER A 226 -20.64 -24.37 2.28
N SER A 227 -21.78 -25.06 2.33
CA SER A 227 -22.58 -25.37 1.14
C SER A 227 -23.37 -24.19 0.58
N GLN A 228 -23.57 -23.13 1.36
CA GLN A 228 -24.39 -21.97 1.01
C GLN A 228 -23.60 -20.68 0.79
N LEU A 229 -22.34 -20.64 1.24
CA LEU A 229 -21.45 -19.50 0.99
C LEU A 229 -21.29 -19.24 -0.51
N THR A 230 -21.37 -17.96 -0.86
CA THR A 230 -21.09 -17.42 -2.20
C THR A 230 -19.84 -16.55 -2.22
N HIS A 231 -19.52 -15.93 -1.08
CA HIS A 231 -18.36 -15.07 -0.89
C HIS A 231 -17.76 -15.33 0.50
N LEU A 232 -16.44 -15.52 0.56
CA LEU A 232 -15.72 -15.66 1.82
C LEU A 232 -14.39 -14.91 1.75
N ASP A 233 -14.24 -13.92 2.63
CA ASP A 233 -12.99 -13.25 2.93
C ASP A 233 -12.66 -13.41 4.42
N LEU A 234 -11.54 -14.08 4.74
CA LEU A 234 -10.96 -14.18 6.08
C LEU A 234 -9.54 -13.58 6.13
N SER A 235 -9.19 -12.74 5.15
CA SER A 235 -7.85 -12.21 4.90
C SER A 235 -7.29 -11.37 6.05
N LYS A 236 -5.98 -11.17 6.05
CA LYS A 236 -5.26 -10.23 6.95
C LYS A 236 -5.49 -10.51 8.45
N ASN A 237 -5.73 -11.77 8.81
CA ASN A 237 -5.85 -12.20 10.19
C ASN A 237 -4.58 -12.94 10.66
N GLN A 238 -4.69 -13.76 11.70
CA GLN A 238 -3.63 -14.61 12.20
C GLN A 238 -4.10 -16.07 12.33
N ILE A 239 -5.16 -16.44 11.60
CA ILE A 239 -5.84 -17.74 11.69
C ILE A 239 -4.82 -18.84 11.41
N SER A 240 -4.78 -19.82 12.31
CA SER A 240 -3.77 -20.88 12.30
C SER A 240 -4.41 -22.27 12.17
N GLY A 241 -3.57 -23.29 11.98
CA GLY A 241 -4.04 -24.66 11.81
C GLY A 241 -4.17 -25.06 10.34
N LYS A 242 -4.83 -26.20 10.07
CA LYS A 242 -5.06 -26.70 8.72
C LYS A 242 -6.44 -26.25 8.23
N PHE A 243 -6.55 -25.98 6.94
CA PHE A 243 -7.86 -25.80 6.32
C PHE A 243 -8.62 -27.14 6.22
N PRO A 244 -9.94 -27.19 6.52
CA PRO A 244 -10.73 -28.42 6.48
C PRO A 244 -11.00 -28.92 5.04
N GLN A 245 -10.11 -29.78 4.54
CA GLN A 245 -10.08 -30.26 3.14
C GLN A 245 -11.28 -31.10 2.68
N HIS A 246 -12.09 -31.63 3.60
CA HIS A 246 -13.22 -32.49 3.27
C HIS A 246 -14.52 -31.70 3.02
N LEU A 247 -14.54 -30.40 3.37
CA LEU A 247 -15.68 -29.53 3.10
C LEU A 247 -15.74 -29.19 1.61
N VAL A 248 -16.93 -28.82 1.14
CA VAL A 248 -17.16 -28.44 -0.26
C VAL A 248 -17.85 -27.09 -0.28
N PHE A 249 -17.37 -26.21 -1.15
CA PHE A 249 -17.87 -24.85 -1.36
C PHE A 249 -18.39 -24.75 -2.80
N PRO A 250 -19.62 -25.24 -3.06
CA PRO A 250 -20.13 -25.39 -4.43
C PRO A 250 -20.48 -24.06 -5.08
N ASN A 251 -20.83 -23.03 -4.30
CA ASN A 251 -21.36 -21.77 -4.81
C ASN A 251 -20.41 -20.58 -4.60
N VAL A 252 -19.25 -20.79 -4.00
CA VAL A 252 -18.30 -19.71 -3.74
C VAL A 252 -17.63 -19.27 -5.05
N SER A 253 -17.77 -18.00 -5.38
CA SER A 253 -17.09 -17.35 -6.50
C SER A 253 -15.84 -16.59 -6.05
N TYR A 254 -15.87 -16.00 -4.85
CA TYR A 254 -14.76 -15.26 -4.24
C TYR A 254 -14.30 -15.95 -2.97
N PHE A 255 -13.03 -16.33 -2.90
CA PHE A 255 -12.45 -16.99 -1.75
C PHE A 255 -11.09 -16.39 -1.41
N ASP A 256 -11.03 -15.62 -0.33
CA ASP A 256 -9.81 -15.04 0.21
C ASP A 256 -9.55 -15.54 1.63
N ILE A 257 -8.43 -16.23 1.83
CA ILE A 257 -7.90 -16.57 3.16
C ILE A 257 -6.43 -16.15 3.30
N SER A 258 -6.02 -15.19 2.49
CA SER A 258 -4.67 -14.65 2.42
C SER A 258 -4.20 -14.03 3.73
N HIS A 259 -2.89 -13.79 3.84
CA HIS A 259 -2.29 -13.08 4.98
C HIS A 259 -2.70 -13.68 6.34
N ASN A 260 -2.51 -15.00 6.48
CA ASN A 260 -2.86 -15.78 7.66
C ASN A 260 -1.71 -16.74 8.03
N ARG A 261 -1.99 -17.77 8.84
CA ARG A 261 -1.01 -18.80 9.25
C ARG A 261 -1.51 -20.21 8.94
N PHE A 262 -2.30 -20.38 7.88
CA PHE A 262 -2.80 -21.68 7.45
C PHE A 262 -1.65 -22.59 7.00
N LYS A 263 -1.70 -23.86 7.41
CA LYS A 263 -0.69 -24.89 7.10
C LYS A 263 -1.30 -26.05 6.34
N GLY A 264 -0.44 -26.88 5.75
CA GLY A 264 -0.84 -28.10 5.06
C GLY A 264 -1.06 -27.88 3.57
N PRO A 265 -1.86 -28.72 2.89
CA PRO A 265 -2.09 -28.57 1.47
C PRO A 265 -3.01 -27.40 1.14
N ILE A 266 -2.90 -26.90 -0.09
CA ILE A 266 -3.85 -25.92 -0.63
C ILE A 266 -5.27 -26.53 -0.65
N PRO A 267 -6.33 -25.77 -0.30
CA PRO A 267 -7.71 -26.22 -0.39
C PRO A 267 -8.13 -26.53 -1.84
N LEU A 268 -8.73 -27.70 -2.06
CA LEU A 268 -9.21 -28.18 -3.37
C LEU A 268 -10.74 -28.32 -3.42
N CYS A 269 -11.42 -27.55 -2.57
CA CYS A 269 -12.81 -27.76 -2.20
C CYS A 269 -13.81 -26.99 -3.09
N PHE A 270 -13.34 -26.42 -4.20
CA PHE A 270 -14.06 -25.43 -5.00
C PHE A 270 -14.44 -25.99 -6.37
N LYS A 271 -15.63 -25.63 -6.86
CA LYS A 271 -16.07 -25.95 -8.23
C LYS A 271 -16.27 -24.72 -9.10
N ASN A 272 -16.76 -23.63 -8.50
CA ASN A 272 -17.17 -22.41 -9.20
C ASN A 272 -16.37 -21.17 -8.79
N VAL A 273 -15.23 -21.37 -8.13
CA VAL A 273 -14.38 -20.25 -7.71
C VAL A 273 -13.82 -19.53 -8.93
N ALA A 274 -13.98 -18.21 -8.95
CA ALA A 274 -13.42 -17.31 -9.94
C ALA A 274 -12.14 -16.67 -9.39
N GLN A 275 -12.18 -16.18 -8.14
CA GLN A 275 -11.06 -15.52 -7.49
C GLN A 275 -10.63 -16.33 -6.26
N LEU A 276 -9.38 -16.80 -6.26
CA LEU A 276 -8.80 -17.64 -5.21
C LEU A 276 -7.49 -17.03 -4.69
N TYR A 277 -7.56 -16.41 -3.51
CA TYR A 277 -6.45 -15.73 -2.84
C TYR A 277 -6.01 -16.52 -1.59
N LEU A 278 -4.82 -17.13 -1.68
CA LEU A 278 -4.22 -17.96 -0.63
C LEU A 278 -2.85 -17.44 -0.19
N GLU A 279 -2.45 -16.26 -0.65
CA GLU A 279 -1.11 -15.75 -0.50
C GLU A 279 -0.73 -15.43 0.95
N SER A 280 0.56 -15.34 1.21
CA SER A 280 1.09 -14.98 2.54
C SER A 280 0.58 -15.91 3.66
N ASN A 281 0.70 -17.22 3.43
CA ASN A 281 0.34 -18.29 4.36
C ASN A 281 1.53 -19.27 4.54
N LEU A 282 1.27 -20.43 5.15
CA LEU A 282 2.26 -21.49 5.37
C LEU A 282 1.86 -22.79 4.64
N PHE A 283 1.16 -22.69 3.51
CA PHE A 283 0.78 -23.86 2.71
C PHE A 283 2.04 -24.55 2.15
N SER A 284 2.08 -25.87 2.25
CA SER A 284 3.28 -26.67 1.97
C SER A 284 2.92 -27.97 1.24
N SER A 285 2.43 -27.86 0.01
CA SER A 285 2.11 -28.98 -0.88
C SER A 285 2.51 -28.67 -2.32
N SER A 286 2.41 -29.65 -3.20
CA SER A 286 2.42 -29.40 -4.64
C SER A 286 1.07 -28.90 -5.13
N ILE A 287 1.08 -28.10 -6.20
CA ILE A 287 -0.12 -27.76 -6.95
C ILE A 287 -0.62 -29.05 -7.66
N PRO A 288 -1.89 -29.44 -7.54
CA PRO A 288 -2.41 -30.65 -8.19
C PRO A 288 -2.28 -30.60 -9.71
N SER A 289 -1.92 -31.73 -10.31
CA SER A 289 -1.72 -31.82 -11.76
C SER A 289 -2.99 -31.54 -12.57
N ASN A 290 -4.16 -31.75 -11.98
CA ASN A 290 -5.49 -31.55 -12.56
C ASN A 290 -6.21 -30.29 -12.03
N ILE A 291 -5.48 -29.28 -11.54
CA ILE A 291 -6.09 -28.07 -10.97
C ILE A 291 -7.05 -27.36 -11.94
N GLY A 292 -6.72 -27.34 -13.24
CA GLY A 292 -7.61 -26.78 -14.26
C GLY A 292 -8.92 -27.54 -14.45
N ASP A 293 -8.94 -28.86 -14.17
CA ASP A 293 -10.17 -29.65 -14.21
C ASP A 293 -11.00 -29.47 -12.92
N LEU A 294 -10.32 -29.22 -11.79
CA LEU A 294 -10.97 -29.02 -10.49
C LEU A 294 -11.64 -27.64 -10.41
N MET A 295 -11.01 -26.62 -10.98
CA MET A 295 -11.44 -25.22 -10.88
C MET A 295 -11.42 -24.55 -12.26
N PRO A 296 -12.31 -24.96 -13.18
CA PRO A 296 -12.28 -24.50 -14.58
C PRO A 296 -12.72 -23.04 -14.78
N ASN A 297 -13.38 -22.44 -13.79
CA ASN A 297 -13.90 -21.08 -13.84
C ASN A 297 -12.94 -20.04 -13.23
N LEU A 298 -11.71 -20.44 -12.85
CA LEU A 298 -10.73 -19.54 -12.28
C LEU A 298 -10.39 -18.40 -13.24
N GLN A 299 -10.48 -17.18 -12.71
CA GLN A 299 -10.03 -15.94 -13.31
C GLN A 299 -8.75 -15.47 -12.62
N GLU A 300 -8.68 -15.61 -11.30
CA GLU A 300 -7.53 -15.15 -10.51
C GLU A 300 -7.07 -16.22 -9.54
N LEU A 301 -5.78 -16.51 -9.57
CA LEU A 301 -5.13 -17.48 -8.69
C LEU A 301 -3.87 -16.86 -8.07
N ASP A 302 -3.94 -16.51 -6.79
CA ASP A 302 -2.78 -16.08 -6.01
C ASP A 302 -2.41 -17.13 -4.94
N LEU A 303 -1.29 -17.80 -5.17
CA LEU A 303 -0.66 -18.76 -4.26
C LEU A 303 0.68 -18.24 -3.72
N SER A 304 1.00 -16.97 -3.95
CA SER A 304 2.32 -16.42 -3.67
C SER A 304 2.66 -16.41 -2.18
N LYS A 305 3.96 -16.26 -1.85
CA LYS A 305 4.44 -16.12 -0.46
C LYS A 305 4.01 -17.30 0.44
N ASN A 306 4.18 -18.53 -0.05
CA ASN A 306 3.89 -19.77 0.66
C ASN A 306 5.12 -20.71 0.67
N HIS A 307 4.94 -21.98 1.01
CA HIS A 307 5.96 -23.03 0.95
C HIS A 307 5.59 -24.13 -0.07
N ILE A 308 4.92 -23.75 -1.16
CA ILE A 308 4.45 -24.68 -2.20
C ILE A 308 5.65 -25.16 -3.01
N PHE A 309 5.72 -26.47 -3.26
CA PHE A 309 6.85 -27.13 -3.94
C PHE A 309 6.39 -27.96 -5.14
N GLY A 310 7.34 -28.55 -5.88
CA GLY A 310 7.03 -29.35 -7.07
C GLY A 310 6.93 -28.49 -8.33
N THR A 311 6.26 -28.98 -9.37
CA THR A 311 6.19 -28.34 -10.69
C THR A 311 4.92 -27.52 -10.88
N ILE A 312 4.96 -26.54 -11.79
CA ILE A 312 3.76 -25.85 -12.27
C ILE A 312 2.99 -26.81 -13.20
N PRO A 313 1.73 -27.18 -12.89
CA PRO A 313 0.95 -28.11 -13.69
C PRO A 313 0.66 -27.64 -15.12
N LEU A 314 0.69 -28.56 -16.08
CA LEU A 314 0.29 -28.30 -17.47
C LEU A 314 -1.21 -28.04 -17.65
N SER A 315 -2.02 -28.19 -16.59
CA SER A 315 -3.45 -27.84 -16.60
C SER A 315 -3.71 -26.38 -16.28
N ILE A 316 -2.77 -25.64 -15.65
CA ILE A 316 -2.96 -24.21 -15.36
C ILE A 316 -3.18 -23.41 -16.65
N PRO A 317 -2.32 -23.53 -17.68
CA PRO A 317 -2.51 -22.73 -18.89
C PRO A 317 -3.69 -23.19 -19.77
N LYS A 318 -4.46 -24.21 -19.34
CA LYS A 318 -5.69 -24.67 -19.99
C LYS A 318 -6.94 -24.04 -19.38
N ILE A 319 -6.81 -23.29 -18.29
CA ILE A 319 -7.91 -22.57 -17.67
C ILE A 319 -8.22 -21.38 -18.60
N GLU A 320 -9.33 -21.48 -19.33
CA GLU A 320 -9.64 -20.54 -20.43
C GLU A 320 -9.84 -19.11 -19.94
N MET A 321 -10.46 -18.96 -18.76
CA MET A 321 -10.84 -17.67 -18.17
C MET A 321 -9.75 -17.05 -17.29
N LEU A 322 -8.56 -17.65 -17.18
CA LEU A 322 -7.51 -17.18 -16.28
C LEU A 322 -6.96 -15.83 -16.75
N GLU A 323 -7.02 -14.83 -15.89
CA GLU A 323 -6.57 -13.45 -16.09
C GLU A 323 -5.28 -13.16 -15.31
N ILE A 324 -5.21 -13.59 -14.04
CA ILE A 324 -4.07 -13.37 -13.15
C ILE A 324 -3.56 -14.70 -12.58
N LEU A 325 -2.26 -14.95 -12.76
CA LEU A 325 -1.55 -16.07 -12.15
C LEU A 325 -0.37 -15.56 -11.31
N SER A 326 -0.50 -15.67 -9.99
CA SER A 326 0.53 -15.28 -9.02
C SER A 326 0.99 -16.49 -8.20
N LEU A 327 2.22 -16.94 -8.45
CA LEU A 327 2.86 -18.10 -7.82
C LEU A 327 4.19 -17.73 -7.14
N GLY A 328 4.51 -16.43 -7.07
CA GLY A 328 5.81 -15.94 -6.63
C GLY A 328 6.17 -16.30 -5.18
N LYS A 329 7.45 -16.26 -4.83
CA LYS A 329 7.96 -16.48 -3.46
C LYS A 329 7.50 -17.84 -2.88
N ASN A 330 7.78 -18.92 -3.62
CA ASN A 330 7.50 -20.30 -3.25
C ASN A 330 8.77 -21.18 -3.44
N GLN A 331 8.61 -22.51 -3.43
CA GLN A 331 9.67 -23.50 -3.66
C GLN A 331 9.41 -24.32 -4.94
N LEU A 332 8.73 -23.73 -5.93
CA LEU A 332 8.42 -24.41 -7.19
C LEU A 332 9.72 -24.68 -7.98
N SER A 333 9.72 -25.76 -8.75
CA SER A 333 10.89 -26.26 -9.48
C SER A 333 10.48 -26.89 -10.81
N GLY A 334 11.46 -27.23 -11.64
CA GLY A 334 11.21 -27.78 -12.97
C GLY A 334 10.97 -26.69 -14.01
N GLU A 335 10.47 -27.08 -15.18
CA GLU A 335 10.29 -26.16 -16.31
C GLU A 335 8.93 -25.45 -16.27
N LEU A 336 8.89 -24.26 -16.88
CA LEU A 336 7.63 -23.58 -17.19
C LEU A 336 6.80 -24.44 -18.16
N PRO A 337 5.46 -24.46 -18.05
CA PRO A 337 4.58 -25.10 -19.03
C PRO A 337 4.90 -24.65 -20.46
N HIS A 338 4.88 -25.56 -21.43
CA HIS A 338 5.26 -25.23 -22.82
C HIS A 338 4.09 -24.79 -23.70
N HIS A 339 2.84 -24.92 -23.22
CA HIS A 339 1.63 -24.52 -23.92
C HIS A 339 0.89 -23.48 -23.08
N TRP A 340 0.85 -22.22 -23.53
CA TRP A 340 0.12 -21.14 -22.86
C TRP A 340 -1.06 -20.60 -23.68
N ASN A 341 -1.24 -21.08 -24.93
CA ASN A 341 -2.16 -20.49 -25.90
C ASN A 341 -3.66 -20.62 -25.55
N ASP A 342 -4.03 -21.45 -24.57
CA ASP A 342 -5.43 -21.74 -24.25
C ASP A 342 -6.02 -20.70 -23.27
N SER A 343 -5.21 -20.09 -22.40
CA SER A 343 -5.61 -19.01 -21.47
C SER A 343 -5.62 -17.63 -22.15
N LYS A 344 -6.63 -17.37 -22.99
CA LYS A 344 -6.72 -16.19 -23.87
C LYS A 344 -6.83 -14.84 -23.13
N PHE A 345 -7.29 -14.88 -21.89
CA PHE A 345 -7.49 -13.68 -21.07
C PHE A 345 -6.33 -13.41 -20.13
N LEU A 346 -5.25 -14.18 -20.17
CA LEU A 346 -4.14 -14.03 -19.23
C LEU A 346 -3.45 -12.66 -19.42
N MET A 347 -3.55 -11.82 -18.40
CA MET A 347 -3.01 -10.46 -18.35
C MET A 347 -1.73 -10.38 -17.52
N ALA A 348 -1.66 -11.12 -16.39
CA ALA A 348 -0.50 -11.08 -15.50
C ALA A 348 0.01 -12.48 -15.14
N VAL A 349 1.33 -12.66 -15.23
CA VAL A 349 2.05 -13.85 -14.79
C VAL A 349 3.18 -13.44 -13.86
N ASP A 350 3.03 -13.71 -12.57
CA ASP A 350 4.08 -13.58 -11.55
C ASP A 350 4.47 -14.95 -11.02
N ILE A 351 5.70 -15.36 -11.28
CA ILE A 351 6.28 -16.62 -10.81
C ILE A 351 7.67 -16.35 -10.21
N ALA A 352 7.94 -15.11 -9.78
CA ALA A 352 9.25 -14.73 -9.29
C ALA A 352 9.63 -15.44 -7.99
N ASN A 353 10.93 -15.50 -7.68
CA ASN A 353 11.46 -16.06 -6.43
C ASN A 353 11.04 -17.53 -6.23
N ASN A 354 11.41 -18.38 -7.18
CA ASN A 354 11.21 -19.83 -7.15
C ASN A 354 12.52 -20.53 -7.60
N ASN A 355 12.49 -21.85 -7.79
CA ASN A 355 13.63 -22.66 -8.23
C ASN A 355 13.39 -23.25 -9.64
N LEU A 356 12.67 -22.53 -10.51
CA LEU A 356 12.33 -22.97 -11.85
C LEU A 356 13.55 -22.97 -12.77
N SER A 357 13.58 -23.87 -13.76
CA SER A 357 14.66 -24.02 -14.73
C SER A 357 14.11 -24.08 -16.15
N GLY A 358 15.00 -24.28 -17.13
CA GLY A 358 14.60 -24.38 -18.53
C GLY A 358 14.56 -23.01 -19.21
N LYS A 359 14.01 -23.00 -20.42
CA LYS A 359 13.87 -21.77 -21.23
C LYS A 359 12.51 -21.14 -21.01
N ILE A 360 12.42 -19.83 -21.24
CA ILE A 360 11.14 -19.14 -21.36
C ILE A 360 10.40 -19.70 -22.60
N PRO A 361 9.18 -20.26 -22.46
CA PRO A 361 8.44 -20.84 -23.59
C PRO A 361 8.03 -19.79 -24.63
N ASN A 362 8.19 -20.12 -25.91
CA ASN A 362 7.75 -19.23 -27.00
C ASN A 362 6.23 -19.00 -27.01
N SER A 363 5.47 -19.88 -26.37
CA SER A 363 4.00 -19.87 -26.41
C SER A 363 3.34 -18.80 -25.54
N MET A 364 4.06 -18.23 -24.57
CA MET A 364 3.51 -17.22 -23.64
C MET A 364 2.94 -15.99 -24.35
N CYS A 365 3.42 -15.69 -25.57
CA CYS A 365 3.00 -14.53 -26.35
C CYS A 365 2.24 -14.84 -27.65
N PHE A 366 1.55 -15.99 -27.71
CA PHE A 366 0.38 -16.11 -28.59
C PHE A 366 -0.89 -15.48 -27.97
N LEU A 367 -0.78 -14.99 -26.73
CA LEU A 367 -1.83 -14.33 -25.98
C LEU A 367 -1.73 -12.81 -26.22
N ASN A 368 -2.70 -12.23 -26.91
CA ASN A 368 -2.69 -10.78 -27.21
C ASN A 368 -2.94 -9.91 -25.97
N SER A 369 -3.34 -10.53 -24.85
CA SER A 369 -3.77 -9.88 -23.61
C SER A 369 -2.68 -9.79 -22.54
N LEU A 370 -1.54 -10.49 -22.73
CA LEU A 370 -0.49 -10.53 -21.70
C LEU A 370 0.22 -9.18 -21.59
N GLU A 371 0.24 -8.68 -20.36
CA GLU A 371 0.55 -7.32 -20.00
C GLU A 371 1.73 -7.27 -19.00
N VAL A 372 1.70 -8.14 -17.99
CA VAL A 372 2.75 -8.24 -16.96
C VAL A 372 3.42 -9.61 -17.00
N LEU A 373 4.76 -9.62 -17.09
CA LEU A 373 5.56 -10.83 -17.04
C LEU A 373 6.69 -10.71 -16.01
N VAL A 374 6.54 -11.39 -14.88
CA VAL A 374 7.46 -11.36 -13.73
C VAL A 374 7.96 -12.78 -13.48
N LEU A 375 9.20 -13.06 -13.88
CA LEU A 375 9.88 -14.36 -13.77
C LEU A 375 11.21 -14.26 -12.98
N SER A 376 11.41 -13.16 -12.27
CA SER A 376 12.69 -12.85 -11.62
C SER A 376 13.08 -13.85 -10.52
N ASN A 377 14.37 -13.94 -10.22
CA ASN A 377 14.93 -14.81 -9.18
C ASN A 377 14.51 -16.28 -9.34
N ASN A 378 14.93 -16.88 -10.46
CA ASN A 378 14.76 -18.29 -10.80
C ASN A 378 16.08 -18.82 -11.42
N ASN A 379 16.08 -20.05 -11.96
CA ASN A 379 17.20 -20.64 -12.70
C ASN A 379 16.92 -20.74 -14.21
N LEU A 380 16.18 -19.79 -14.78
CA LEU A 380 15.85 -19.80 -16.22
C LEU A 380 17.09 -19.47 -17.05
N TYR A 381 17.22 -20.09 -18.22
CA TYR A 381 18.37 -19.90 -19.11
C TYR A 381 17.97 -19.81 -20.58
N GLY A 382 18.95 -19.46 -21.43
CA GLY A 382 18.72 -19.24 -22.86
C GLY A 382 18.37 -17.80 -23.19
N GLU A 383 17.95 -17.54 -24.42
CA GLU A 383 17.62 -16.19 -24.88
C GLU A 383 16.17 -15.81 -24.57
N ILE A 384 15.89 -14.51 -24.50
CA ILE A 384 14.52 -14.00 -24.46
C ILE A 384 13.82 -14.36 -25.78
N PRO A 385 12.71 -15.11 -25.76
CA PRO A 385 12.01 -15.54 -26.98
C PRO A 385 11.57 -14.36 -27.84
N SER A 386 11.90 -14.41 -29.13
CA SER A 386 11.44 -13.39 -30.09
C SER A 386 9.93 -13.33 -30.26
N SER A 387 9.19 -14.38 -29.86
CA SER A 387 7.73 -14.37 -29.85
C SER A 387 7.15 -13.39 -28.84
N LEU A 388 7.91 -12.97 -27.81
CA LEU A 388 7.42 -11.98 -26.84
C LEU A 388 7.12 -10.62 -27.48
N ARG A 389 7.66 -10.34 -28.67
CA ARG A 389 7.31 -9.14 -29.46
C ARG A 389 5.83 -9.04 -29.83
N ASN A 390 5.11 -10.16 -29.80
CA ASN A 390 3.70 -10.22 -30.14
C ASN A 390 2.79 -9.88 -28.95
N CYS A 391 3.34 -9.79 -27.74
CA CYS A 391 2.59 -9.32 -26.56
C CYS A 391 2.58 -7.80 -26.45
N SER A 392 1.56 -7.29 -25.77
CA SER A 392 1.44 -5.88 -25.39
C SER A 392 1.98 -5.66 -23.98
N LEU A 393 3.20 -6.11 -23.70
CA LEU A 393 3.80 -6.03 -22.37
C LEU A 393 4.04 -4.57 -21.97
N TRP A 394 3.68 -4.25 -20.73
CA TRP A 394 3.97 -2.96 -20.11
C TRP A 394 4.90 -3.11 -18.89
N SER A 395 4.93 -4.27 -18.22
CA SER A 395 5.97 -4.62 -17.23
C SER A 395 6.68 -5.94 -17.54
N ILE A 396 8.01 -5.93 -17.48
CA ILE A 396 8.88 -7.08 -17.72
C ILE A 396 9.95 -7.15 -16.62
N ASP A 397 9.86 -8.15 -15.76
CA ASP A 397 10.91 -8.46 -14.77
C ASP A 397 11.42 -9.89 -14.95
N LEU A 398 12.64 -10.00 -15.50
CA LEU A 398 13.36 -11.26 -15.71
C LEU A 398 14.68 -11.30 -14.92
N GLY A 399 14.83 -10.43 -13.92
CA GLY A 399 16.08 -10.30 -13.16
C GLY A 399 16.48 -11.58 -12.41
N GLY A 400 17.76 -11.74 -12.04
CA GLY A 400 18.22 -12.84 -11.20
C GLY A 400 18.01 -14.22 -11.83
N ASN A 401 18.44 -14.40 -13.07
CA ASN A 401 18.36 -15.66 -13.82
C ASN A 401 19.70 -15.93 -14.55
N TYR A 402 19.74 -16.97 -15.39
CA TYR A 402 20.87 -17.31 -16.26
C TYR A 402 20.56 -17.01 -17.74
N LEU A 403 19.72 -16.01 -18.02
CA LEU A 403 19.35 -15.63 -19.39
C LEU A 403 20.55 -15.02 -20.12
N SER A 404 20.68 -15.32 -21.41
CA SER A 404 21.85 -14.99 -22.23
C SER A 404 21.45 -14.41 -23.59
N GLY A 405 22.44 -14.11 -24.42
CA GLY A 405 22.24 -13.53 -25.75
C GLY A 405 22.25 -12.00 -25.72
N ASN A 406 21.81 -11.39 -26.81
CA ASN A 406 21.73 -9.94 -26.94
C ASN A 406 20.40 -9.41 -26.40
N LEU A 407 20.41 -8.17 -25.92
CA LEU A 407 19.18 -7.45 -25.57
C LEU A 407 18.27 -7.27 -26.81
N PRO A 408 16.96 -7.58 -26.71
CA PRO A 408 16.06 -7.52 -27.85
C PRO A 408 15.71 -6.09 -28.25
N SER A 409 15.92 -5.73 -29.52
CA SER A 409 15.56 -4.41 -30.05
C SER A 409 14.06 -4.20 -30.31
N TRP A 410 13.27 -5.27 -30.24
CA TRP A 410 11.84 -5.28 -30.56
C TRP A 410 10.92 -4.99 -29.37
N ILE A 411 11.45 -4.68 -28.18
CA ILE A 411 10.64 -4.29 -27.02
C ILE A 411 9.73 -3.10 -27.41
N GLY A 412 8.43 -3.26 -27.18
CA GLY A 412 7.39 -2.34 -27.65
C GLY A 412 7.28 -1.05 -26.84
N SER A 413 6.68 -0.01 -27.44
CA SER A 413 6.58 1.36 -26.89
C SER A 413 5.77 1.53 -25.61
N HIS A 414 5.03 0.51 -25.17
CA HIS A 414 4.16 0.58 -24.00
C HIS A 414 4.85 0.14 -22.70
N VAL A 415 6.10 -0.33 -22.77
CA VAL A 415 6.85 -0.76 -21.58
C VAL A 415 7.11 0.41 -20.64
N LEU A 416 6.66 0.25 -19.40
CA LEU A 416 6.89 1.14 -18.26
C LEU A 416 8.10 0.72 -17.44
N MET A 417 8.27 -0.59 -17.27
CA MET A 417 9.32 -1.19 -16.46
C MET A 417 10.01 -2.34 -17.19
N LEU A 418 11.34 -2.27 -17.22
CA LEU A 418 12.21 -3.31 -17.77
C LEU A 418 13.34 -3.65 -16.80
N CYS A 419 13.22 -4.81 -16.15
CA CYS A 419 14.18 -5.32 -15.18
C CYS A 419 14.81 -6.62 -15.70
N LEU A 420 16.10 -6.54 -16.03
CA LEU A 420 16.91 -7.65 -16.57
C LEU A 420 18.20 -7.88 -15.75
N ARG A 421 18.24 -7.31 -14.54
CA ARG A 421 19.36 -7.39 -13.59
C ARG A 421 19.90 -8.82 -13.42
N SER A 422 21.20 -8.96 -13.12
CA SER A 422 21.81 -10.23 -12.66
C SER A 422 21.49 -11.40 -13.60
N ASN A 423 21.91 -11.25 -14.86
CA ASN A 423 21.79 -12.24 -15.93
C ASN A 423 23.13 -12.35 -16.69
N LEU A 424 23.14 -13.07 -17.80
CA LEU A 424 24.30 -13.28 -18.68
C LEU A 424 24.16 -12.52 -20.01
N PHE A 425 23.33 -11.48 -20.09
CA PHE A 425 23.13 -10.72 -21.33
C PHE A 425 24.44 -10.06 -21.77
N SER A 426 24.65 -10.03 -23.08
CA SER A 426 25.81 -9.39 -23.72
C SER A 426 25.36 -8.51 -24.88
N GLY A 427 26.32 -7.94 -25.63
CA GLY A 427 26.01 -6.99 -26.69
C GLY A 427 25.88 -5.57 -26.17
N ILE A 428 25.28 -4.72 -26.99
CA ILE A 428 25.08 -3.29 -26.69
C ILE A 428 23.64 -3.02 -26.22
N ILE A 429 23.44 -1.92 -25.50
CA ILE A 429 22.10 -1.40 -25.20
C ILE A 429 21.46 -0.92 -26.52
N PRO A 430 20.31 -1.47 -26.94
CA PRO A 430 19.69 -1.11 -28.21
C PRO A 430 19.28 0.36 -28.25
N ARG A 431 19.69 1.10 -29.29
CA ARG A 431 19.26 2.49 -29.50
C ARG A 431 17.74 2.63 -29.68
N GLN A 432 17.07 1.56 -30.12
CA GLN A 432 15.61 1.48 -30.25
C GLN A 432 14.90 1.73 -28.92
N TRP A 433 15.52 1.40 -27.79
CA TRP A 433 14.91 1.59 -26.47
C TRP A 433 14.78 3.06 -26.06
N CYS A 434 15.51 3.97 -26.74
CA CYS A 434 15.28 5.40 -26.59
C CYS A 434 13.86 5.82 -27.04
N ASN A 435 13.15 4.98 -27.82
CA ASN A 435 11.80 5.24 -28.30
C ASN A 435 10.71 4.55 -27.45
N LEU A 436 10.98 4.37 -26.15
CA LEU A 436 10.04 3.84 -25.17
C LEU A 436 9.48 5.02 -24.35
N PRO A 437 8.41 5.70 -24.83
CA PRO A 437 7.97 6.97 -24.25
C PRO A 437 7.50 6.84 -22.80
N SER A 438 7.03 5.65 -22.41
CA SER A 438 6.44 5.39 -21.11
C SER A 438 7.41 4.75 -20.09
N LEU A 439 8.62 4.36 -20.53
CA LEU A 439 9.61 3.69 -19.68
C LEU A 439 10.11 4.63 -18.58
N HIS A 440 9.95 4.23 -17.32
CA HIS A 440 10.43 4.97 -16.15
C HIS A 440 11.34 4.14 -15.23
N ILE A 441 11.35 2.80 -15.36
CA ILE A 441 12.30 1.92 -14.67
C ILE A 441 13.07 1.10 -15.70
N LEU A 442 14.40 1.27 -15.71
CA LEU A 442 15.32 0.47 -16.50
C LEU A 442 16.42 -0.09 -15.59
N ASP A 443 16.40 -1.39 -15.34
CA ASP A 443 17.44 -2.08 -14.55
C ASP A 443 18.11 -3.17 -15.39
N LEU A 444 19.34 -2.89 -15.83
CA LEU A 444 20.21 -3.80 -16.59
C LEU A 444 21.45 -4.20 -15.79
N ALA A 445 21.44 -3.98 -14.48
CA ALA A 445 22.62 -4.15 -13.66
C ALA A 445 23.16 -5.60 -13.69
N GLN A 446 24.45 -5.79 -13.44
CA GLN A 446 25.07 -7.11 -13.27
C GLN A 446 24.83 -8.02 -14.48
N ASN A 447 25.28 -7.57 -15.65
CA ASN A 447 25.27 -8.31 -16.91
C ASN A 447 26.65 -8.19 -17.59
N ASN A 448 26.78 -8.71 -18.82
CA ASN A 448 27.99 -8.63 -19.63
C ASN A 448 27.86 -7.63 -20.78
N LEU A 449 27.08 -6.54 -20.60
CA LEU A 449 26.83 -5.55 -21.64
C LEU A 449 28.08 -4.70 -21.90
N TYR A 450 28.32 -4.33 -23.16
CA TYR A 450 29.44 -3.50 -23.57
C TYR A 450 29.00 -2.38 -24.52
N GLY A 451 29.95 -1.55 -24.96
CA GLY A 451 29.66 -0.37 -25.79
C GLY A 451 29.27 0.83 -24.95
N GLY A 452 28.83 1.91 -25.61
CA GLY A 452 28.45 3.15 -24.96
C GLY A 452 27.00 3.17 -24.46
N ILE A 453 26.74 3.99 -23.45
CA ILE A 453 25.37 4.38 -23.07
C ILE A 453 24.75 5.16 -24.26
N PRO A 454 23.53 4.84 -24.73
CA PRO A 454 22.92 5.56 -25.84
C PRO A 454 22.83 7.08 -25.61
N ASP A 455 23.22 7.84 -26.62
CA ASP A 455 23.17 9.31 -26.67
C ASP A 455 21.75 9.86 -26.92
N CYS A 456 20.76 8.99 -27.08
CA CYS A 456 19.35 9.33 -27.34
C CYS A 456 18.44 9.16 -26.13
N LEU A 457 19.00 9.00 -24.92
CA LEU A 457 18.22 8.74 -23.71
C LEU A 457 17.18 9.83 -23.42
N ASP A 458 17.40 11.05 -23.87
CA ASP A 458 16.46 12.17 -23.75
C ASP A 458 15.18 12.03 -24.58
N ASN A 459 15.01 10.95 -25.33
CA ASN A 459 13.73 10.59 -25.95
C ASN A 459 12.79 9.81 -25.00
N LEU A 460 13.25 9.41 -23.81
CA LEU A 460 12.43 8.74 -22.80
C LEU A 460 11.50 9.74 -22.09
N THR A 461 10.35 10.04 -22.70
CA THR A 461 9.48 11.15 -22.28
C THR A 461 8.92 11.03 -20.86
N ALA A 462 8.64 9.83 -20.36
CA ALA A 462 8.16 9.61 -18.99
C ALA A 462 9.18 10.08 -17.94
N LEU A 463 10.47 9.90 -18.22
CA LEU A 463 11.57 10.37 -17.37
C LEU A 463 11.84 11.88 -17.47
N ILE A 464 11.12 12.60 -18.35
CA ILE A 464 11.23 14.06 -18.51
C ILE A 464 9.99 14.74 -17.94
N TYR A 465 8.81 14.34 -18.40
CA TYR A 465 7.54 15.01 -18.08
C TYR A 465 6.81 14.36 -16.92
N GLY A 466 7.14 13.12 -16.59
CA GLY A 466 6.38 12.25 -15.68
C GLY A 466 5.41 11.39 -16.46
N TYR A 467 5.07 10.23 -15.88
CA TYR A 467 4.03 9.37 -16.38
C TYR A 467 2.66 9.88 -15.87
N ASN A 468 1.73 10.16 -16.78
CA ASN A 468 0.45 10.83 -16.47
C ASN A 468 -0.78 9.90 -16.59
N ASN A 469 -0.59 8.58 -16.70
CA ASN A 469 -1.72 7.67 -16.91
C ASN A 469 -2.14 6.98 -15.60
N SER A 470 -3.43 7.05 -15.28
CA SER A 470 -4.05 6.43 -14.11
C SER A 470 -4.24 4.91 -14.25
N TYR A 471 -3.77 4.32 -15.35
CA TYR A 471 -3.77 2.87 -15.60
C TYR A 471 -2.40 2.29 -15.27
N PHE A 472 -2.05 2.27 -13.98
CA PHE A 472 -0.96 1.43 -13.48
C PHE A 472 -1.58 0.20 -12.83
N GLY A 473 -1.89 -0.82 -13.63
CA GLY A 473 -2.22 -2.15 -13.12
C GLY A 473 -3.19 -2.91 -14.01
N VAL A 474 -3.06 -4.24 -14.01
CA VAL A 474 -4.22 -5.12 -14.19
C VAL A 474 -5.08 -4.92 -12.92
N GLN A 475 -6.40 -4.74 -13.05
CA GLN A 475 -7.28 -4.62 -11.86
C GLN A 475 -6.98 -5.77 -10.89
N GLU A 476 -6.88 -5.47 -9.59
CA GLU A 476 -6.60 -6.42 -8.49
C GLU A 476 -5.15 -6.97 -8.38
N TYR A 477 -4.31 -6.94 -9.42
CA TYR A 477 -2.90 -7.36 -9.32
C TYR A 477 -1.98 -6.21 -8.88
N GLN A 478 -1.33 -6.36 -7.72
CA GLN A 478 -0.34 -5.42 -7.20
C GLN A 478 1.09 -5.95 -7.43
N GLU A 479 1.75 -5.47 -8.48
CA GLU A 479 3.13 -5.86 -8.79
C GLU A 479 4.11 -5.49 -7.66
N GLU A 480 5.01 -6.43 -7.32
CA GLU A 480 6.11 -6.20 -6.39
C GLU A 480 7.45 -6.41 -7.09
N THR A 481 8.38 -5.45 -6.96
CA THR A 481 9.74 -5.61 -7.50
C THR A 481 10.82 -5.12 -6.55
N ILE A 482 12.02 -5.68 -6.66
CA ILE A 482 13.18 -5.28 -5.85
C ILE A 482 14.04 -4.34 -6.68
N LEU A 483 14.25 -3.12 -6.18
CA LEU A 483 15.10 -2.11 -6.82
C LEU A 483 16.26 -1.74 -5.91
N VAL A 484 17.44 -1.50 -6.49
CA VAL A 484 18.60 -0.98 -5.75
C VAL A 484 18.58 0.54 -5.77
N THR A 485 18.29 1.14 -4.62
CA THR A 485 18.32 2.59 -4.42
C THR A 485 18.64 2.90 -2.97
N LYS A 486 19.07 4.13 -2.67
CA LYS A 486 19.40 4.56 -1.29
C LYS A 486 20.43 3.65 -0.58
N GLY A 487 21.27 2.99 -1.37
CA GLY A 487 22.32 2.08 -0.90
C GLY A 487 21.81 0.71 -0.44
N GLN A 488 20.56 0.37 -0.76
CA GLN A 488 19.89 -0.86 -0.30
C GLN A 488 19.04 -1.49 -1.41
N GLU A 489 18.76 -2.78 -1.28
CA GLU A 489 17.71 -3.46 -2.04
C GLU A 489 16.38 -3.21 -1.33
N LEU A 490 15.45 -2.55 -2.01
CA LEU A 490 14.14 -2.19 -1.46
C LEU A 490 13.03 -2.86 -2.28
N LEU A 491 12.06 -3.45 -1.57
CA LEU A 491 10.85 -3.99 -2.17
C LEU A 491 9.84 -2.86 -2.41
N TYR A 492 9.53 -2.61 -3.66
CA TYR A 492 8.51 -1.67 -4.10
C TYR A 492 7.23 -2.44 -4.48
N GLY A 493 6.07 -1.86 -4.15
CA GLY A 493 4.75 -2.37 -4.50
C GLY A 493 3.81 -1.22 -4.84
N ARG A 494 2.97 -0.81 -3.88
CA ARG A 494 2.00 0.31 -4.03
C ARG A 494 2.54 1.64 -4.56
N ILE A 495 3.83 1.91 -4.43
CA ILE A 495 4.45 3.16 -4.89
C ILE A 495 5.40 2.96 -6.07
N LEU A 496 5.41 1.75 -6.67
CA LEU A 496 6.29 1.39 -7.79
C LEU A 496 6.11 2.33 -9.00
N GLU A 497 4.87 2.74 -9.27
CA GLU A 497 4.51 3.67 -10.35
C GLU A 497 5.18 5.05 -10.23
N PHE A 498 5.57 5.47 -9.02
CA PHE A 498 6.23 6.75 -8.77
C PHE A 498 7.75 6.66 -8.85
N VAL A 499 8.32 5.45 -8.98
CA VAL A 499 9.77 5.27 -9.01
C VAL A 499 10.30 5.55 -10.40
N SER A 500 11.30 6.42 -10.50
CA SER A 500 12.02 6.66 -11.76
C SER A 500 13.49 6.31 -11.57
N SER A 501 13.97 5.29 -12.27
CA SER A 501 15.31 4.72 -12.02
C SER A 501 15.97 4.21 -13.30
N ILE A 502 17.28 4.48 -13.43
CA ILE A 502 18.18 3.82 -14.37
C ILE A 502 19.33 3.18 -13.60
N ASP A 503 19.42 1.85 -13.63
CA ASP A 503 20.55 1.09 -13.12
C ASP A 503 21.21 0.30 -14.25
N LEU A 504 22.46 0.67 -14.57
CA LEU A 504 23.31 0.03 -15.57
C LEU A 504 24.59 -0.53 -14.93
N SER A 505 24.61 -0.66 -13.61
CA SER A 505 25.83 -0.98 -12.86
C SER A 505 26.33 -2.40 -13.07
N GLY A 506 27.62 -2.66 -12.85
CA GLY A 506 28.17 -4.01 -12.94
C GLY A 506 28.11 -4.59 -14.36
N ASN A 507 28.53 -3.80 -15.35
CA ASN A 507 28.62 -4.19 -16.76
C ASN A 507 30.03 -3.87 -17.30
N HIS A 508 30.23 -4.02 -18.61
CA HIS A 508 31.45 -3.64 -19.32
C HIS A 508 31.24 -2.38 -20.20
N LEU A 509 30.37 -1.45 -19.78
CA LEU A 509 30.07 -0.25 -20.55
C LEU A 509 31.30 0.67 -20.65
N THR A 510 31.47 1.30 -21.81
CA THR A 510 32.63 2.13 -22.17
C THR A 510 32.15 3.49 -22.73
N GLY A 511 33.07 4.38 -23.11
CA GLY A 511 32.73 5.71 -23.61
C GLY A 511 32.40 6.69 -22.48
N GLU A 512 31.78 7.82 -22.83
CA GLU A 512 31.45 8.89 -21.88
C GLU A 512 30.02 8.75 -21.35
N ILE A 513 29.71 9.43 -20.25
CA ILE A 513 28.32 9.62 -19.80
C ILE A 513 27.67 10.67 -20.73
N PRO A 514 26.61 10.34 -21.48
CA PRO A 514 26.00 11.28 -22.42
C PRO A 514 25.36 12.48 -21.69
N ASN A 515 25.49 13.68 -22.27
CA ASN A 515 24.88 14.89 -21.70
C ASN A 515 23.35 14.80 -21.68
N GLU A 516 22.77 14.03 -22.61
CA GLU A 516 21.35 13.76 -22.77
C GLU A 516 20.74 13.09 -21.54
N LEU A 517 21.52 12.31 -20.77
CA LEU A 517 21.10 11.78 -19.46
C LEU A 517 20.61 12.90 -18.53
N SER A 518 21.23 14.09 -18.60
CA SER A 518 20.89 15.24 -17.75
C SER A 518 19.55 15.89 -18.09
N ARG A 519 18.87 15.46 -19.17
CA ARG A 519 17.52 15.94 -19.54
C ARG A 519 16.41 15.15 -18.83
N LEU A 520 16.73 14.01 -18.24
CA LEU A 520 15.78 13.11 -17.58
C LEU A 520 15.44 13.56 -16.15
N ILE A 521 14.84 14.74 -16.04
CA ILE A 521 14.67 15.48 -14.78
C ILE A 521 13.79 14.79 -13.73
N LYS A 522 13.05 13.73 -14.09
CA LYS A 522 12.23 12.93 -13.15
C LYS A 522 12.99 11.79 -12.50
N LEU A 523 14.24 11.50 -12.91
CA LEU A 523 15.03 10.43 -12.31
C LEU A 523 15.23 10.66 -10.81
N GLY A 524 14.86 9.66 -10.02
CA GLY A 524 15.19 9.59 -8.60
C GLY A 524 16.47 8.79 -8.33
N THR A 525 16.80 7.82 -9.19
CA THR A 525 18.00 6.98 -9.04
C THR A 525 18.76 6.83 -10.35
N VAL A 526 20.08 7.03 -10.30
CA VAL A 526 21.02 6.73 -11.38
C VAL A 526 22.18 5.92 -10.81
N ASN A 527 22.36 4.70 -11.32
CA ASN A 527 23.48 3.85 -10.95
C ASN A 527 24.25 3.38 -12.19
N LEU A 528 25.46 3.92 -12.37
CA LEU A 528 26.38 3.58 -13.45
C LEU A 528 27.68 2.95 -12.92
N SER A 529 27.68 2.54 -11.65
CA SER A 529 28.88 2.05 -10.97
C SER A 529 29.40 0.73 -11.55
N ILE A 530 30.68 0.41 -11.33
CA ILE A 530 31.28 -0.86 -11.78
C ILE A 530 31.14 -1.04 -13.30
N ASN A 531 31.75 -0.13 -14.04
CA ASN A 531 31.82 -0.13 -15.50
C ASN A 531 33.22 0.36 -15.95
N HIS A 532 33.41 0.59 -17.25
CA HIS A 532 34.61 1.15 -17.84
C HIS A 532 34.37 2.54 -18.46
N LEU A 533 33.46 3.33 -17.87
CA LEU A 533 33.13 4.67 -18.35
C LEU A 533 34.32 5.63 -18.18
N THR A 534 34.47 6.54 -19.13
CA THR A 534 35.57 7.49 -19.28
C THR A 534 35.03 8.91 -19.46
N GLY A 535 35.91 9.89 -19.74
CA GLY A 535 35.50 11.29 -19.92
C GLY A 535 35.18 11.98 -18.60
N ASN A 536 34.43 13.07 -18.67
CA ASN A 536 34.06 13.88 -17.51
C ASN A 536 32.64 13.55 -17.02
N ILE A 537 32.36 13.81 -15.74
CA ILE A 537 30.97 13.88 -15.28
C ILE A 537 30.32 15.12 -15.94
N PRO A 538 29.19 15.00 -16.66
CA PRO A 538 28.54 16.12 -17.35
C PRO A 538 28.30 17.33 -16.45
N GLN A 539 28.67 18.53 -16.91
CA GLN A 539 28.38 19.77 -16.17
C GLN A 539 26.87 20.00 -16.02
N SER A 540 26.04 19.42 -16.90
CA SER A 540 24.58 19.47 -16.81
C SER A 540 23.97 18.52 -15.78
N ILE A 541 24.74 17.66 -15.11
CA ILE A 541 24.20 16.65 -14.18
C ILE A 541 23.33 17.26 -13.06
N GLY A 542 23.63 18.50 -12.67
CA GLY A 542 22.84 19.29 -11.71
C GLY A 542 21.41 19.63 -12.15
N ASN A 543 21.02 19.30 -13.39
CA ASN A 543 19.65 19.48 -13.88
C ASN A 543 18.68 18.41 -13.38
N LEU A 544 19.19 17.28 -12.88
CA LEU A 544 18.40 16.14 -12.37
C LEU A 544 17.81 16.45 -10.99
N ARG A 545 16.99 17.49 -10.88
CA ARG A 545 16.59 18.05 -9.57
C ARG A 545 15.85 17.07 -8.66
N TRP A 546 15.24 16.01 -9.19
CA TRP A 546 14.57 14.96 -8.41
C TRP A 546 15.48 13.84 -7.93
N LEU A 547 16.77 13.88 -8.28
CA LEU A 547 17.70 12.79 -8.04
C LEU A 547 18.00 12.63 -6.54
N GLU A 548 17.69 11.46 -6.01
CA GLU A 548 17.94 11.07 -4.62
C GLU A 548 19.23 10.26 -4.48
N SER A 549 19.58 9.47 -5.50
CA SER A 549 20.71 8.54 -5.49
C SER A 549 21.53 8.60 -6.77
N LEU A 550 22.83 8.86 -6.66
CA LEU A 550 23.79 8.87 -7.77
C LEU A 550 25.03 8.01 -7.46
N TYR A 551 25.21 6.93 -8.21
CA TYR A 551 26.35 6.02 -8.07
C TYR A 551 27.19 5.97 -9.35
N LEU A 552 28.42 6.47 -9.29
CA LEU A 552 29.38 6.49 -10.41
C LEU A 552 30.69 5.76 -10.07
N SER A 553 30.74 5.09 -8.91
CA SER A 553 31.97 4.49 -8.39
C SER A 553 32.52 3.37 -9.25
N LYS A 554 33.84 3.12 -9.18
CA LYS A 554 34.53 2.05 -9.91
C LYS A 554 34.32 2.19 -11.43
N ASN A 555 34.76 3.33 -11.95
CA ASN A 555 34.85 3.64 -13.38
C ASN A 555 36.24 4.24 -13.68
N SER A 556 36.44 4.77 -14.88
CA SER A 556 37.64 5.52 -15.28
C SER A 556 37.31 7.00 -15.55
N LEU A 557 36.32 7.57 -14.87
CA LEU A 557 35.91 8.97 -15.02
C LEU A 557 37.03 9.91 -14.59
N SER A 558 37.14 11.04 -15.27
CA SER A 558 38.22 12.01 -15.14
C SER A 558 37.69 13.44 -15.02
N GLY A 559 38.59 14.41 -14.92
CA GLY A 559 38.21 15.82 -14.78
C GLY A 559 37.66 16.18 -13.38
N PRO A 560 37.22 17.44 -13.20
CA PRO A 560 36.69 17.90 -11.92
C PRO A 560 35.28 17.39 -11.65
N ILE A 561 34.92 17.28 -10.38
CA ILE A 561 33.51 17.12 -9.97
C ILE A 561 32.77 18.42 -10.34
N PRO A 562 31.70 18.36 -11.16
CA PRO A 562 31.04 19.55 -11.65
C PRO A 562 30.35 20.30 -10.50
N LYS A 563 30.55 21.62 -10.44
CA LYS A 563 29.94 22.46 -9.39
C LYS A 563 28.41 22.36 -9.37
N SER A 564 27.79 22.11 -10.52
CA SER A 564 26.33 21.93 -10.63
C SER A 564 25.78 20.77 -9.82
N LEU A 565 26.63 19.79 -9.42
CA LEU A 565 26.21 18.69 -8.54
C LEU A 565 25.66 19.21 -7.20
N SER A 566 26.09 20.39 -6.75
CA SER A 566 25.55 21.02 -5.54
C SER A 566 24.12 21.55 -5.68
N TYR A 567 23.55 21.55 -6.90
CA TYR A 567 22.17 21.98 -7.16
C TYR A 567 21.14 20.86 -6.96
N LEU A 568 21.59 19.63 -6.75
CA LEU A 568 20.73 18.47 -6.54
C LEU A 568 20.21 18.41 -5.10
N THR A 569 19.19 19.20 -4.76
CA THR A 569 18.74 19.37 -3.37
C THR A 569 18.08 18.13 -2.73
N PHE A 570 17.70 17.13 -3.52
CA PHE A 570 17.16 15.86 -3.02
C PHE A 570 18.22 14.76 -2.88
N LEU A 571 19.46 15.01 -3.31
CA LEU A 571 20.51 13.99 -3.35
C LEU A 571 20.91 13.55 -1.94
N ALA A 572 20.50 12.36 -1.55
CA ALA A 572 20.77 11.77 -0.24
C ALA A 572 21.92 10.75 -0.29
N HIS A 573 22.16 10.13 -1.45
CA HIS A 573 23.19 9.11 -1.60
C HIS A 573 24.07 9.40 -2.82
N LEU A 574 25.36 9.52 -2.60
CA LEU A 574 26.36 9.78 -3.63
C LEU A 574 27.53 8.81 -3.47
N ASN A 575 28.02 8.23 -4.57
CA ASN A 575 29.28 7.49 -4.55
C ASN A 575 30.09 7.75 -5.83
N LEU A 576 31.23 8.41 -5.67
CA LEU A 576 32.18 8.77 -6.74
C LEU A 576 33.52 8.01 -6.62
N SER A 577 33.59 7.04 -5.70
CA SER A 577 34.85 6.39 -5.32
C SER A 577 35.45 5.57 -6.46
N PHE A 578 36.77 5.38 -6.44
CA PHE A 578 37.53 4.59 -7.40
C PHE A 578 37.31 5.07 -8.85
N ASN A 579 37.77 6.30 -9.12
CA ASN A 579 37.80 6.94 -10.43
C ASN A 579 39.13 7.73 -10.56
N ASN A 580 39.28 8.51 -11.63
CA ASN A 580 40.42 9.39 -11.90
C ASN A 580 40.04 10.88 -11.77
N LEU A 581 39.11 11.22 -10.87
CA LEU A 581 38.64 12.59 -10.67
C LEU A 581 39.75 13.48 -10.07
N VAL A 582 39.74 14.76 -10.42
CA VAL A 582 40.80 15.72 -10.03
C VAL A 582 40.23 17.02 -9.47
N GLY A 583 41.03 17.75 -8.69
CA GLY A 583 40.69 19.11 -8.24
C GLY A 583 39.91 19.16 -6.92
N LYS A 584 39.41 20.36 -6.59
CA LYS A 584 38.72 20.63 -5.32
C LYS A 584 37.29 20.11 -5.35
N ILE A 585 36.87 19.41 -4.29
CA ILE A 585 35.47 18.99 -4.10
C ILE A 585 34.58 20.26 -4.04
N PRO A 586 33.54 20.39 -4.89
CA PRO A 586 32.68 21.57 -4.90
C PRO A 586 31.93 21.76 -3.59
N TYR A 587 31.76 23.02 -3.21
CA TYR A 587 30.96 23.43 -2.05
C TYR A 587 29.53 23.79 -2.48
N GLY A 588 28.52 23.24 -1.81
CA GLY A 588 27.15 23.77 -1.75
C GLY A 588 26.25 22.97 -0.81
N ASN A 589 25.16 23.57 -0.32
CA ASN A 589 24.41 23.11 0.85
C ASN A 589 24.16 21.58 0.91
N GLN A 590 23.78 20.94 -0.20
CA GLN A 590 23.56 19.49 -0.22
C GLN A 590 24.85 18.67 -0.15
N LEU A 591 25.93 19.05 -0.83
CA LEU A 591 27.17 18.27 -0.81
C LEU A 591 27.83 18.26 0.56
N GLN A 592 27.64 19.31 1.37
CA GLN A 592 28.20 19.38 2.72
C GLN A 592 27.47 18.48 3.72
N THR A 593 26.23 18.08 3.44
CA THR A 593 25.55 17.06 4.26
C THR A 593 26.09 15.66 3.97
N LEU A 594 26.74 15.45 2.80
CA LEU A 594 27.37 14.20 2.37
C LEU A 594 28.84 14.17 2.80
N ASN A 595 29.07 14.22 4.11
CA ASN A 595 30.40 14.38 4.72
C ASN A 595 31.21 13.08 4.86
N ASP A 596 30.74 11.96 4.33
CA ASP A 596 31.47 10.70 4.34
C ASP A 596 32.61 10.73 3.30
N ALA A 597 33.86 10.69 3.77
CA ALA A 597 35.05 10.63 2.93
C ALA A 597 35.09 9.39 2.01
N SER A 598 34.37 8.31 2.36
CA SER A 598 34.30 7.09 1.55
C SER A 598 33.70 7.35 0.16
N ILE A 599 32.85 8.36 0.01
CA ILE A 599 32.21 8.79 -1.25
C ILE A 599 33.26 9.11 -2.32
N TYR A 600 34.41 9.65 -1.93
CA TYR A 600 35.45 10.16 -2.84
C TYR A 600 36.70 9.28 -2.87
N LYS A 601 36.75 8.23 -2.06
CA LYS A 601 37.91 7.35 -1.88
C LYS A 601 38.44 6.83 -3.22
N GLY A 602 39.75 6.70 -3.37
CA GLY A 602 40.33 6.10 -4.58
C GLY A 602 40.41 7.04 -5.78
N ASN A 603 40.28 8.35 -5.57
CA ASN A 603 40.59 9.41 -6.53
C ASN A 603 41.82 10.19 -6.03
N PRO A 604 43.06 9.85 -6.47
CA PRO A 604 44.28 10.39 -5.87
C PRO A 604 44.47 11.90 -5.98
N SER A 605 43.87 12.52 -7.00
CA SER A 605 44.04 13.94 -7.32
C SER A 605 42.89 14.82 -6.84
N LEU A 606 41.94 14.27 -6.06
CA LEU A 606 40.91 15.06 -5.38
C LEU A 606 41.43 15.61 -4.05
N CYS A 607 40.96 16.81 -3.70
CA CYS A 607 41.30 17.49 -2.46
C CYS A 607 40.13 18.33 -1.92
N GLY A 608 40.22 18.75 -0.67
CA GLY A 608 39.19 19.52 0.04
C GLY A 608 38.24 18.64 0.85
N SER A 609 37.50 19.26 1.78
CA SER A 609 36.55 18.57 2.65
C SER A 609 35.52 17.76 1.83
N PRO A 610 35.17 16.51 2.23
CA PRO A 610 35.54 15.83 3.48
C PRO A 610 36.87 15.04 3.45
N LEU A 611 37.67 15.13 2.38
CA LEU A 611 38.96 14.45 2.33
C LEU A 611 40.01 15.14 3.23
N PRO A 612 40.94 14.37 3.82
CA PRO A 612 42.06 14.95 4.57
C PRO A 612 43.08 15.69 3.70
N THR A 613 43.08 15.43 2.38
CA THR A 613 43.98 16.04 1.41
C THR A 613 43.62 17.53 1.22
N LYS A 614 44.54 18.44 1.60
CA LYS A 614 44.38 19.88 1.36
C LYS A 614 44.58 20.24 -0.11
N CYS A 615 43.88 21.26 -0.60
CA CYS A 615 44.08 21.73 -1.97
C CYS A 615 45.23 22.74 -2.08
N PRO A 616 45.94 22.79 -3.23
CA PRO A 616 46.92 23.86 -3.48
C PRO A 616 46.28 25.24 -3.34
N GLY A 617 46.85 26.10 -2.49
CA GLY A 617 46.30 27.42 -2.15
C GLY A 617 45.62 27.51 -0.77
N ASP A 618 45.23 26.37 -0.17
CA ASP A 618 44.77 26.31 1.23
C ASP A 618 45.96 26.41 2.23
N GLU A 619 47.20 26.54 1.74
CA GLU A 619 48.45 26.71 2.51
C GLU A 619 48.74 28.17 2.93
N THR A 620 47.94 29.15 2.49
CA THR A 620 48.21 30.57 2.77
C THR A 620 47.63 31.11 4.09
N PHE A 621 47.14 30.23 4.97
CA PHE A 621 46.81 30.56 6.36
C PHE A 621 47.68 29.77 7.35
N ASP A 622 48.99 29.84 7.19
CA ASP A 622 49.92 29.65 8.31
C ASP A 622 50.04 30.98 9.07
N GLY A 623 49.05 31.27 9.91
CA GLY A 623 49.21 32.19 11.04
C GLY A 623 50.05 31.51 12.13
N PRO A 624 50.86 32.26 12.89
CA PRO A 624 51.85 31.68 13.79
C PRO A 624 51.18 30.91 14.93
N THR A 625 51.89 29.89 15.39
CA THR A 625 51.57 29.06 16.54
C THR A 625 51.23 29.94 17.76
N ILE A 626 49.96 29.95 18.19
CA ILE A 626 49.56 30.50 19.49
C ILE A 626 48.82 29.39 20.26
N THR A 627 49.47 29.01 21.35
CA THR A 627 48.93 28.30 22.51
C THR A 627 47.57 28.85 22.95
N SER A 628 46.58 27.96 23.10
CA SER A 628 45.41 28.05 23.98
C SER A 628 45.00 29.47 24.43
N GLY A 629 44.00 30.05 23.76
CA GLY A 629 43.36 31.29 24.21
C GLY A 629 42.38 31.84 23.18
N SER A 630 41.11 31.53 23.40
CA SER A 630 39.90 32.28 23.02
C SER A 630 40.00 33.46 22.01
N VAL A 631 39.14 33.36 20.98
CA VAL A 631 38.30 34.42 20.36
C VAL A 631 38.63 34.81 18.90
N ASP A 632 37.57 34.65 18.09
CA ASP A 632 37.16 35.30 16.82
C ASP A 632 37.92 35.05 15.51
N ASP A 633 37.38 34.09 14.74
CA ASP A 633 37.42 34.12 13.28
C ASP A 633 36.02 34.42 12.72
N LYS A 634 35.95 35.39 11.82
CA LYS A 634 34.73 35.97 11.24
C LYS A 634 33.91 34.92 10.49
N GLN A 635 32.86 34.50 11.16
CA GLN A 635 31.73 33.73 10.64
C GLN A 635 30.47 34.61 10.75
N ASP A 636 30.52 35.84 10.24
CA ASP A 636 29.53 36.89 10.56
C ASP A 636 28.14 36.69 9.90
N GLY A 637 27.92 35.62 9.13
CA GLY A 637 26.61 35.27 8.57
C GLY A 637 25.93 34.10 9.31
N ASP A 638 26.55 32.93 9.25
CA ASP A 638 25.94 31.67 9.72
C ASP A 638 25.97 31.50 11.26
N ASP A 639 27.01 31.97 11.95
CA ASP A 639 27.05 31.86 13.42
C ASP A 639 26.09 32.86 14.07
N TYR A 640 25.87 34.01 13.44
CA TYR A 640 24.86 34.97 13.88
C TYR A 640 23.45 34.39 13.75
N GLU A 641 23.12 33.78 12.61
CA GLU A 641 21.82 33.11 12.41
C GLU A 641 21.64 31.91 13.35
N ARG A 642 22.67 31.09 13.54
CA ARG A 642 22.61 29.94 14.44
C ARG A 642 22.51 30.35 15.92
N LEU A 643 23.19 31.42 16.32
CA LEU A 643 23.07 32.02 17.65
C LEU A 643 21.65 32.58 17.86
N TRP A 644 21.11 33.32 16.89
CA TRP A 644 19.75 33.84 16.96
C TRP A 644 18.70 32.73 16.94
N PHE A 645 18.94 31.63 16.24
CA PHE A 645 18.09 30.44 16.30
C PHE A 645 18.06 29.84 17.71
N TYR A 646 19.22 29.64 18.35
CA TYR A 646 19.28 29.14 19.73
C TYR A 646 18.73 30.13 20.77
N VAL A 647 18.96 31.43 20.59
CA VAL A 647 18.37 32.49 21.41
C VAL A 647 16.85 32.50 21.26
N SER A 648 16.33 32.31 20.05
CA SER A 648 14.89 32.22 19.77
C SER A 648 14.26 30.97 20.39
N ILE A 649 14.96 29.82 20.36
CA ILE A 649 14.55 28.62 21.08
C ILE A 649 14.52 28.87 22.60
N GLY A 650 15.56 29.50 23.14
CA GLY A 650 15.64 29.83 24.56
C GLY A 650 14.51 30.76 25.00
N LEU A 651 14.27 31.85 24.26
CA LEU A 651 13.17 32.78 24.51
C LEU A 651 11.81 32.12 24.34
N GLY A 652 11.62 31.31 23.29
CA GLY A 652 10.39 30.55 23.04
C GLY A 652 10.08 29.55 24.16
N PHE A 653 11.10 28.86 24.67
CA PHE A 653 10.95 27.98 25.83
C PHE A 653 10.54 28.77 27.08
N VAL A 654 11.20 29.89 27.37
CA VAL A 654 10.86 30.73 28.54
C VAL A 654 9.43 31.25 28.43
N VAL A 655 9.03 31.80 27.28
CA VAL A 655 7.67 32.31 27.06
C VAL A 655 6.65 31.18 27.14
N GLY A 656 6.90 30.05 26.47
CA GLY A 656 6.01 28.89 26.50
C GLY A 656 5.84 28.31 27.91
N PHE A 657 6.95 28.06 28.60
CA PHE A 657 6.94 27.53 29.97
C PHE A 657 6.21 28.47 30.93
N TRP A 658 6.53 29.77 30.92
CA TRP A 658 5.87 30.73 31.79
C TRP A 658 4.42 31.01 31.40
N SER A 659 4.03 30.89 30.12
CA SER A 659 2.63 30.97 29.72
C SER A 659 1.81 29.88 30.40
N VAL A 660 2.31 28.63 30.41
CA VAL A 660 1.63 27.50 31.06
C VAL A 660 1.62 27.69 32.57
N CYS A 661 2.76 28.01 33.19
CA CYS A 661 2.85 28.22 34.64
C CYS A 661 1.97 29.38 35.12
N CYS A 662 1.99 30.53 34.44
CA CYS A 662 1.13 31.68 34.77
C CYS A 662 -0.35 31.33 34.61
N THR A 663 -0.73 30.59 33.57
CA THR A 663 -2.12 30.17 33.36
C THR A 663 -2.60 29.26 34.51
N LEU A 664 -1.74 28.35 34.97
CA LEU A 664 -2.01 27.50 36.14
C LEU A 664 -2.04 28.28 37.47
N LEU A 665 -1.26 29.36 37.62
CA LEU A 665 -1.28 30.20 38.81
C LEU A 665 -2.54 31.08 38.89
N VAL A 666 -2.97 31.64 37.76
CA VAL A 666 -4.09 32.59 37.69
C VAL A 666 -5.45 31.87 37.64
N LYS A 667 -5.55 30.79 36.87
CA LYS A 667 -6.84 30.12 36.61
C LYS A 667 -7.02 28.89 37.50
N LYS A 668 -7.70 29.10 38.63
CA LYS A 668 -7.91 28.07 39.69
C LYS A 668 -8.55 26.77 39.16
N SER A 669 -9.44 26.84 38.18
CA SER A 669 -10.07 25.65 37.57
C SER A 669 -9.08 24.81 36.77
N TRP A 670 -8.19 25.43 36.00
CA TRP A 670 -7.18 24.74 35.21
C TRP A 670 -6.10 24.12 36.09
N ARG A 671 -5.74 24.79 37.19
CA ARG A 671 -4.85 24.22 38.20
C ARG A 671 -5.40 22.93 38.80
N HIS A 672 -6.68 22.93 39.16
CA HIS A 672 -7.31 21.75 39.76
C HIS A 672 -7.38 20.60 38.76
N TRP A 673 -7.77 20.90 37.53
CA TRP A 673 -7.82 19.91 36.45
C TRP A 673 -6.43 19.30 36.15
N TYR A 674 -5.39 20.13 36.07
CA TYR A 674 -4.03 19.67 35.80
C TYR A 674 -3.48 18.74 36.89
N PHE A 675 -3.67 19.09 38.17
CA PHE A 675 -3.21 18.22 39.27
C PHE A 675 -4.03 16.93 39.37
N GLN A 676 -5.34 16.96 39.11
CA GLN A 676 -6.16 15.74 39.01
C GLN A 676 -5.70 14.83 37.88
N PHE A 677 -5.35 15.39 36.72
CA PHE A 677 -4.78 14.66 35.60
C PHE A 677 -3.44 14.00 35.96
N CYS A 678 -2.54 14.72 36.63
CA CYS A 678 -1.27 14.14 37.09
C CYS A 678 -1.47 13.02 38.12
N ASP A 679 -2.42 13.18 39.04
CA ASP A 679 -2.75 12.15 40.03
C ASP A 679 -3.35 10.90 39.35
N ASP A 680 -4.26 11.05 38.37
CA ASP A 680 -4.82 9.90 37.62
C ASP A 680 -3.75 9.14 36.82
N ILE A 681 -2.81 9.87 36.20
CA ILE A 681 -1.67 9.24 35.51
C ILE A 681 -0.80 8.46 36.49
N LYS A 682 -0.51 9.03 37.66
CA LYS A 682 0.28 8.37 38.71
C LYS A 682 -0.41 7.11 39.20
N ASP A 683 -1.73 7.13 39.38
CA ASP A 683 -2.51 5.97 39.80
C ASP A 683 -2.55 4.88 38.72
N ARG A 684 -2.70 5.25 37.44
CA ARG A 684 -2.60 4.31 36.31
C ARG A 684 -1.22 3.67 36.22
N ILE A 685 -0.14 4.44 36.35
CA ILE A 685 1.24 3.90 36.32
C ILE A 685 1.44 2.96 37.51
N SER A 686 0.96 3.34 38.70
CA SER A 686 1.04 2.51 39.91
C SER A 686 0.27 1.20 39.74
N LEU A 687 -0.91 1.23 39.12
CA LEU A 687 -1.72 0.05 38.80
C LEU A 687 -1.02 -0.86 37.77
N ILE A 688 -0.44 -0.29 36.71
CA ILE A 688 0.31 -1.05 35.70
C ILE A 688 1.53 -1.73 36.34
N ILE A 689 2.25 -1.02 37.21
CA ILE A 689 3.39 -1.59 37.95
C ILE A 689 2.91 -2.71 38.87
N ALA A 690 1.83 -2.50 39.64
CA ALA A 690 1.26 -3.53 40.51
C ALA A 690 0.83 -4.77 39.72
N LEU A 691 0.14 -4.61 38.59
CA LEU A 691 -0.28 -5.71 37.72
C LEU A 691 0.92 -6.46 37.12
N LYS A 692 1.96 -5.74 36.69
CA LYS A 692 3.20 -6.37 36.20
C LYS A 692 3.95 -7.12 37.31
N VAL A 693 3.99 -6.58 38.53
CA VAL A 693 4.59 -7.25 39.69
C VAL A 693 3.83 -8.53 40.06
N VAL A 694 2.49 -8.50 40.04
CA VAL A 694 1.66 -9.70 40.24
C VAL A 694 1.90 -10.74 39.15
N HIS A 695 1.98 -10.29 37.89
CA HIS A 695 2.26 -11.18 36.76
C HIS A 695 3.66 -11.81 36.83
N LEU A 696 4.67 -11.04 37.29
CA LEU A 696 6.01 -11.55 37.56
C LEU A 696 6.03 -12.56 38.72
N LYS A 697 5.33 -12.28 39.82
CA LYS A 697 5.25 -13.21 40.97
C LYS A 697 4.63 -14.55 40.59
N ARG A 698 3.59 -14.55 39.74
CA ARG A 698 3.00 -15.78 39.17
C ARG A 698 3.95 -16.52 38.24
N LYS A 699 4.72 -15.79 37.42
CA LYS A 699 5.69 -16.39 36.49
C LYS A 699 6.88 -17.05 37.19
N PHE A 700 7.27 -16.56 38.38
CA PHE A 700 8.40 -17.07 39.15
C PHE A 700 8.02 -17.92 40.37
N GLY A 701 6.74 -18.25 40.57
CA GLY A 701 6.28 -19.12 41.65
C GLY A 701 6.53 -18.57 43.07
N LEU A 702 6.55 -17.25 43.24
CA LEU A 702 6.89 -16.57 44.50
C LEU A 702 5.66 -16.23 45.37
N GLU A 703 4.50 -16.84 45.11
CA GLU A 703 3.34 -16.72 46.01
C GLU A 703 3.57 -17.62 47.24
N LYS A 704 4.04 -17.04 48.35
CA LYS A 704 3.93 -17.67 49.68
C LYS A 704 2.47 -17.59 50.16
N ASN A 705 1.98 -18.72 50.66
CA ASN A 705 0.67 -18.94 51.31
C ASN A 705 0.13 -17.75 52.10
#